data_AF-A0A123U8T5-F1
#
_entry.id   AF-A0A123U8T5-F1
#
_cell.length_a   1.000
_cell.length_b   1.000
_cell.length_c   1.000
_cell.angle_alpha   90.00
_cell.angle_beta   90.00
_cell.angle_gamma   90.00
#
_symmetry.space_group_name_H-M   'P 1'
#
loop_
_entity.id
_entity.type
_entity.pdbx_description
1 polymer ?
#
loop_
_entity_poly.entity_id
_entity_poly.type
_entity_poly.pdbx_seq_one_letter_code
_entity_poly.pdbx_strand_id
1 'polypeptide(L)'
;MELIKILNYQGNKASLMPFISENIHKYISPGEKVCDLFAGSGSVGAYLKGNYSVVANDAELYSSIISSSLLNTPSTNLLLKAKKAFFKGFVANYRMLLSYHEETVAKERRLLASDSTNGLISLYESFPTIWNGLDKLINYKQLAKDNQYNLFLHYYSGSYFGIEQSIQIDSIIKTIHEVNSIETQHVFLSCLFYAMNETVFSKDGHMAQPLNIEKNSTRHLKQRKRNVISYFEAKLDEFIEKSPESEPIKKSRVFNQDMSALLKDPEFNQQRIKLIYADPPYTDMQYSRYYHLLNVAAKYDYPKPTISRGKFTKGLYTEGRNQSDLSKKSAARRRLEELFNYCHKNRVMLALSYAYPKDESNQKTDRYTVSIEELVDIAKRVFGNKRVQIELRDYQHANNRNSSTKEVFEYLILCGQEVHKSQYDLIKLKNEIKGLVPTSKNPVYNTHLYWSQKSFNIIDSLITHLSSENDIVFDPFMGSGVTVLEAVQGNMNRMGIGCDVNEMSKFITGNILNDIPHSDLNPLFSNLENKLNDLSRYYETKCDKCNGIGITSKVVFDKPERTTNNFSIKAISYTCPNCKKRVKEPDEDDYTKFSTVENDRYVPNIHLMQNSKIAVGTSDRISDIFTPRNFSVLNEIVEYIQATGKDEDRNVLNYLLMSVLHLAKITDTHSNSQWPLWIPKSNCVEKNIIDLLRRRIKNLVKAQKYIIQHYAKSKLVSNYSELDTNYALILTKGSQYITNDDIPDNSISLIITDPPYMDQVLYSEYMQLYKPFIGVGFNLQDEIIVSPAPERNKSKDEYFTLLYEVFNMCKRKLKENNIMCLFFHDSNLDVWVKLLQILESNGFKFISQEHIKKSKTIKNILSPKKSLSGDAVLFFENTRQELPRPITSTSVEDIKDSVVMLAKKLLEKHGDLSTPELYDLGIMEMLIENGWIEQLSKKYKSLVEIFEEHFIWKKDSAKWHLQS
;
A
#
# COMPACT_ATOMS: atom_id res chain seq x y z
N MET A 1 -22.54 -1.39 25.19
CA MET A 1 -22.87 -1.99 26.50
C MET A 1 -21.75 -1.62 27.46
N GLU A 2 -22.07 -1.06 28.62
CA GLU A 2 -21.06 -0.56 29.56
C GLU A 2 -20.47 -1.72 30.37
N LEU A 3 -19.20 -2.05 30.12
CA LEU A 3 -18.51 -3.21 30.71
C LEU A 3 -18.39 -3.10 32.24
N ILE A 4 -18.56 -4.23 32.95
CA ILE A 4 -18.32 -4.31 34.40
C ILE A 4 -16.81 -4.12 34.66
N LYS A 5 -16.46 -3.09 35.44
CA LYS A 5 -15.08 -2.82 35.83
C LYS A 5 -14.78 -3.37 37.23
N ILE A 6 -13.84 -4.32 37.31
CA ILE A 6 -13.43 -4.96 38.58
C ILE A 6 -12.18 -4.31 39.18
N LEU A 7 -11.16 -4.03 38.36
CA LEU A 7 -9.88 -3.49 38.83
C LEU A 7 -9.50 -2.23 38.07
N ASN A 8 -8.80 -1.31 38.76
CA ASN A 8 -7.95 -0.33 38.09
C ASN A 8 -6.67 -1.04 37.63
N TYR A 9 -6.82 -1.78 36.53
CA TYR A 9 -5.75 -2.60 35.96
C TYR A 9 -4.78 -1.74 35.16
N GLN A 10 -3.49 -1.86 35.46
CA GLN A 10 -2.46 -1.19 34.66
C GLN A 10 -2.43 -1.80 33.25
N GLY A 11 -2.61 -0.98 32.22
CA GLY A 11 -2.67 -1.44 30.83
C GLY A 11 -4.07 -1.84 30.33
N ASN A 12 -5.15 -1.53 31.06
CA ASN A 12 -6.52 -1.85 30.61
C ASN A 12 -6.83 -1.26 29.20
N LYS A 13 -7.29 -2.11 28.29
CA LYS A 13 -7.60 -1.79 26.88
C LYS A 13 -9.07 -1.42 26.60
N ALA A 14 -9.90 -1.24 27.64
CA ALA A 14 -11.33 -0.92 27.48
C ALA A 14 -11.58 0.31 26.56
N SER A 15 -10.76 1.37 26.67
CA SER A 15 -10.83 2.57 25.83
C SER A 15 -10.37 2.35 24.37
N LEU A 16 -9.55 1.33 24.14
CA LEU A 16 -9.00 0.97 22.84
C LEU A 16 -9.88 -0.04 22.09
N MET A 17 -10.93 -0.57 22.72
CA MET A 17 -11.79 -1.59 22.12
C MET A 17 -12.41 -1.23 20.77
N PRO A 18 -12.89 0.01 20.53
CA PRO A 18 -13.37 0.37 19.20
C PRO A 18 -12.30 0.19 18.11
N PHE A 19 -11.06 0.63 18.39
CA PHE A 19 -9.92 0.50 17.48
C PHE A 19 -9.49 -0.95 17.27
N ILE A 20 -9.44 -1.75 18.33
CA ILE A 20 -9.10 -3.18 18.24
C ILE A 20 -10.18 -3.91 17.42
N SER A 21 -11.46 -3.69 17.76
CA SER A 21 -12.60 -4.33 17.11
C SER A 21 -12.70 -3.97 15.63
N GLU A 22 -12.51 -2.70 15.27
CA GLU A 22 -12.50 -2.22 13.89
C GLU A 22 -11.39 -2.87 13.05
N ASN A 23 -10.28 -3.25 13.66
CA ASN A 23 -9.19 -3.86 12.90
C ASN A 23 -9.26 -5.38 12.84
N ILE A 24 -9.80 -6.05 13.86
CA ILE A 24 -9.94 -7.51 13.83
C ILE A 24 -11.14 -8.01 13.03
N HIS A 25 -12.26 -7.26 12.92
CA HIS A 25 -13.47 -7.74 12.24
C HIS A 25 -13.28 -8.02 10.74
N LYS A 26 -12.23 -7.43 10.14
CA LYS A 26 -11.80 -7.67 8.76
C LYS A 26 -11.28 -9.10 8.55
N TYR A 27 -10.89 -9.79 9.64
CA TYR A 27 -10.18 -11.07 9.62
C TYR A 27 -10.95 -12.22 10.26
N ILE A 28 -12.07 -11.95 10.92
CA ILE A 28 -12.83 -12.96 11.64
C ILE A 28 -14.34 -12.68 11.52
N SER A 29 -15.10 -13.73 11.23
CA SER A 29 -16.56 -13.63 11.08
C SER A 29 -17.28 -13.74 12.43
N PRO A 30 -18.46 -13.13 12.59
CA PRO A 30 -19.29 -13.31 13.78
C PRO A 30 -19.52 -14.78 14.12
N GLY A 31 -19.42 -15.13 15.41
CA GLY A 31 -19.55 -16.50 15.92
C GLY A 31 -18.29 -17.36 15.84
N GLU A 32 -17.26 -16.96 15.10
CA GLU A 32 -15.96 -17.66 15.12
C GLU A 32 -15.27 -17.50 16.50
N LYS A 33 -14.29 -18.38 16.76
CA LYS A 33 -13.64 -18.46 18.06
C LYS A 33 -12.42 -17.55 18.16
N VAL A 34 -12.42 -16.67 19.16
CA VAL A 34 -11.30 -15.79 19.52
C VAL A 34 -10.72 -16.21 20.86
N CYS A 35 -9.40 -16.17 20.99
CA CYS A 35 -8.74 -16.30 22.28
C CYS A 35 -8.19 -14.95 22.75
N ASP A 36 -8.60 -14.51 23.94
CA ASP A 36 -7.92 -13.47 24.71
C ASP A 36 -6.81 -14.13 25.54
N LEU A 37 -5.57 -14.07 25.05
CA LEU A 37 -4.46 -14.86 25.59
C LEU A 37 -3.88 -14.31 26.90
N PHE A 38 -4.00 -13.00 27.11
CA PHE A 38 -3.47 -12.26 28.26
C PHE A 38 -4.59 -11.40 28.86
N ALA A 39 -5.59 -12.06 29.43
CA ALA A 39 -6.87 -11.41 29.71
C ALA A 39 -6.78 -10.25 30.72
N GLY A 40 -5.84 -10.28 31.67
CA GLY A 40 -5.59 -9.22 32.65
C GLY A 40 -6.83 -8.78 33.44
N SER A 41 -7.50 -7.73 32.96
CA SER A 41 -8.76 -7.23 33.55
C SER A 41 -10.03 -7.90 33.02
N GLY A 42 -9.91 -8.77 32.02
CA GLY A 42 -11.00 -9.44 31.32
C GLY A 42 -11.81 -8.53 30.38
N SER A 43 -11.43 -7.27 30.21
CA SER A 43 -12.21 -6.27 29.45
C SER A 43 -12.28 -6.58 27.96
N VAL A 44 -11.20 -7.07 27.35
CA VAL A 44 -11.16 -7.40 25.92
C VAL A 44 -12.05 -8.61 25.64
N GLY A 45 -11.84 -9.73 26.33
CA GLY A 45 -12.69 -10.90 26.21
C GLY A 45 -14.18 -10.59 26.43
N ALA A 46 -14.53 -9.81 27.46
CA ALA A 46 -15.91 -9.42 27.74
C ALA A 46 -16.54 -8.58 26.62
N TYR A 47 -15.76 -7.68 25.99
CA TYR A 47 -16.23 -6.90 24.84
C TYR A 47 -16.44 -7.79 23.61
N LEU A 48 -15.48 -8.66 23.30
CA LEU A 48 -15.51 -9.53 22.11
C LEU A 48 -16.61 -10.59 22.17
N LYS A 49 -17.05 -10.99 23.37
CA LYS A 49 -18.15 -11.93 23.59
C LYS A 49 -19.45 -11.50 22.91
N GLY A 50 -19.65 -10.21 22.67
CA GLY A 50 -20.85 -9.70 21.97
C GLY A 50 -20.99 -10.22 20.54
N ASN A 51 -19.87 -10.48 19.84
CA ASN A 51 -19.85 -10.86 18.43
C ASN A 51 -19.19 -12.23 18.16
N TYR A 52 -18.40 -12.74 19.11
CA TYR A 52 -17.54 -13.91 18.89
C TYR A 52 -17.64 -14.94 20.03
N SER A 53 -17.28 -16.18 19.74
CA SER A 53 -17.13 -17.21 20.78
C SER A 53 -15.77 -17.05 21.46
N VAL A 54 -15.75 -16.52 22.68
CA VAL A 54 -14.49 -16.18 23.37
C VAL A 54 -13.96 -17.33 24.22
N VAL A 55 -12.66 -17.59 24.11
CA VAL A 55 -11.82 -18.35 25.05
C VAL A 55 -10.87 -17.36 25.71
N ALA A 56 -10.61 -17.49 27.01
CA ALA A 56 -9.66 -16.61 27.70
C ALA A 56 -8.55 -17.40 28.39
N ASN A 57 -7.40 -16.76 28.58
CA ASN A 57 -6.30 -17.27 29.38
C ASN A 57 -5.61 -16.14 30.15
N ASP A 58 -5.09 -16.47 31.33
CA ASP A 58 -4.05 -15.66 31.97
C ASP A 58 -3.16 -16.56 32.85
N ALA A 59 -1.91 -16.18 33.05
CA ALA A 59 -1.02 -16.88 33.98
C ALA A 59 -1.39 -16.59 35.46
N GLU A 60 -1.99 -15.43 35.74
CA GLU A 60 -2.45 -15.06 37.07
C GLU A 60 -3.87 -15.59 37.34
N LEU A 61 -4.04 -16.28 38.47
CA LEU A 61 -5.31 -16.93 38.83
C LEU A 61 -6.44 -15.90 39.01
N TYR A 62 -6.17 -14.77 39.68
CA TYR A 62 -7.19 -13.72 39.85
C TYR A 62 -7.73 -13.20 38.51
N SER A 63 -6.86 -13.05 37.50
CA SER A 63 -7.23 -12.57 36.16
C SER A 63 -8.11 -13.59 35.43
N SER A 64 -7.76 -14.88 35.57
CA SER A 64 -8.56 -15.99 35.04
C SER A 64 -9.95 -16.06 35.70
N ILE A 65 -10.03 -15.82 37.02
CA ILE A 65 -11.30 -15.75 37.75
C ILE A 65 -12.17 -14.56 37.28
N ILE A 66 -11.57 -13.38 37.11
CA ILE A 66 -12.27 -12.20 36.59
C ILE A 66 -12.79 -12.46 35.17
N SER A 67 -11.96 -13.03 34.31
CA SER A 67 -12.35 -13.36 32.94
C SER A 67 -13.48 -14.39 32.93
N SER A 68 -13.44 -15.38 33.82
CA SER A 68 -14.50 -16.37 33.97
C SER A 68 -15.80 -15.75 34.50
N SER A 69 -15.75 -14.82 35.45
CA SER A 69 -16.95 -14.17 35.98
C SER A 69 -17.65 -13.27 34.95
N LEU A 70 -16.88 -12.62 34.06
CA LEU A 70 -17.41 -11.79 32.96
C LEU A 70 -17.90 -12.63 31.77
N LEU A 71 -17.19 -13.71 31.42
CA LEU A 71 -17.54 -14.55 30.29
C LEU A 71 -18.64 -15.57 30.62
N ASN A 72 -18.73 -16.01 31.87
CA ASN A 72 -19.68 -17.04 32.33
C ASN A 72 -20.58 -16.53 33.46
N THR A 73 -20.98 -15.25 33.39
CA THR A 73 -21.89 -14.65 34.38
C THR A 73 -23.20 -15.45 34.48
N PRO A 74 -23.58 -15.96 35.67
CA PRO A 74 -24.86 -16.62 35.88
C PRO A 74 -26.04 -15.67 35.65
N SER A 75 -27.22 -16.24 35.42
CA SER A 75 -28.46 -15.49 35.22
C SER A 75 -28.87 -14.68 36.44
N THR A 76 -29.65 -13.62 36.19
CA THR A 76 -30.16 -12.72 37.24
C THR A 76 -30.86 -13.46 38.37
N ASN A 77 -31.69 -14.47 38.03
CA ASN A 77 -32.42 -15.25 39.03
C ASN A 77 -31.47 -16.06 39.94
N LEU A 78 -30.44 -16.68 39.36
CA LEU A 78 -29.45 -17.44 40.13
C LEU A 78 -28.62 -16.51 41.02
N LEU A 79 -28.16 -15.37 40.50
CA LEU A 79 -27.38 -14.42 41.31
C LEU A 79 -28.21 -13.80 42.44
N LEU A 80 -29.51 -13.52 42.25
CA LEU A 80 -30.39 -13.04 43.31
C LEU A 80 -30.57 -14.08 44.43
N LYS A 81 -30.73 -15.36 44.07
CA LYS A 81 -30.80 -16.46 45.06
C LYS A 81 -29.46 -16.64 45.78
N ALA A 82 -28.36 -16.61 45.03
CA ALA A 82 -27.02 -16.72 45.57
C ALA A 82 -26.70 -15.55 46.51
N LYS A 83 -27.07 -14.30 46.17
CA LYS A 83 -26.92 -13.12 47.03
C LYS A 83 -27.59 -13.34 48.39
N LYS A 84 -28.85 -13.78 48.41
CA LYS A 84 -29.59 -14.04 49.66
C LYS A 84 -28.90 -15.11 50.52
N ALA A 85 -28.49 -16.22 49.92
CA ALA A 85 -27.79 -17.29 50.62
C ALA A 85 -26.43 -16.82 51.16
N PHE A 86 -25.68 -16.09 50.33
CA PHE A 86 -24.37 -15.54 50.67
C PHE A 86 -24.44 -14.61 51.89
N PHE A 87 -25.32 -13.61 51.90
CA PHE A 87 -25.40 -12.67 53.03
C PHE A 87 -25.86 -13.36 54.34
N LYS A 88 -26.70 -14.39 54.25
CA LYS A 88 -27.05 -15.21 55.42
C LYS A 88 -25.83 -15.95 55.98
N GLY A 89 -25.03 -16.59 55.12
CA GLY A 89 -23.80 -17.29 55.51
C GLY A 89 -22.74 -16.33 56.04
N PHE A 90 -22.53 -15.19 55.37
CA PHE A 90 -21.57 -14.16 55.75
C PHE A 90 -21.82 -13.64 57.16
N VAL A 91 -23.07 -13.35 57.54
CA VAL A 91 -23.38 -12.87 58.90
C VAL A 91 -22.99 -13.89 59.97
N ALA A 92 -23.23 -15.18 59.73
CA ALA A 92 -22.84 -16.24 60.67
C ALA A 92 -21.30 -16.39 60.75
N ASN A 93 -20.64 -16.43 59.60
CA ASN A 93 -19.18 -16.57 59.50
C ASN A 93 -18.44 -15.36 60.09
N TYR A 94 -18.93 -14.16 59.83
CA TYR A 94 -18.37 -12.91 60.36
C TYR A 94 -18.52 -12.83 61.88
N ARG A 95 -19.69 -13.16 62.44
CA ARG A 95 -19.87 -13.19 63.91
C ARG A 95 -18.93 -14.19 64.57
N MET A 96 -18.80 -15.38 63.99
CA MET A 96 -17.91 -16.41 64.50
C MET A 96 -16.46 -15.93 64.53
N LEU A 97 -15.92 -15.45 63.40
CA LEU A 97 -14.53 -14.98 63.33
C LEU A 97 -14.28 -13.71 64.16
N LEU A 98 -15.26 -12.81 64.25
CA LEU A 98 -15.19 -11.60 65.06
C LEU A 98 -15.10 -11.93 66.56
N SER A 99 -15.80 -12.97 67.03
CA SER A 99 -15.88 -13.35 68.45
C SER A 99 -14.51 -13.59 69.10
N TYR A 100 -13.52 -14.04 68.32
CA TYR A 100 -12.15 -14.25 68.78
C TYR A 100 -11.35 -12.94 68.99
N HIS A 101 -11.85 -11.81 68.47
CA HIS A 101 -11.13 -10.53 68.40
C HIS A 101 -12.01 -9.31 68.74
N GLU A 102 -13.13 -9.50 69.43
CA GLU A 102 -14.11 -8.44 69.72
C GLU A 102 -13.49 -7.22 70.41
N GLU A 103 -12.67 -7.44 71.45
CA GLU A 103 -12.04 -6.35 72.19
C GLU A 103 -11.09 -5.53 71.32
N THR A 104 -10.30 -6.22 70.48
CA THR A 104 -9.34 -5.58 69.58
C THR A 104 -10.06 -4.77 68.50
N VAL A 105 -11.12 -5.32 67.89
CA VAL A 105 -11.93 -4.61 66.89
C VAL A 105 -12.69 -3.45 67.52
N ALA A 106 -13.24 -3.60 68.72
CA ALA A 106 -13.89 -2.51 69.45
C ALA A 106 -12.90 -1.37 69.77
N LYS A 107 -11.62 -1.69 70.03
CA LYS A 107 -10.56 -0.70 70.18
C LYS A 107 -10.23 -0.03 68.84
N GLU A 108 -10.10 -0.77 67.75
CA GLU A 108 -9.89 -0.22 66.39
C GLU A 108 -11.00 0.77 66.01
N ARG A 109 -12.27 0.37 66.20
CA ARG A 109 -13.44 1.23 65.93
C ARG A 109 -13.43 2.53 66.74
N ARG A 110 -13.10 2.47 68.03
CA ARG A 110 -12.98 3.68 68.89
C ARG A 110 -11.88 4.62 68.42
N LEU A 111 -10.74 4.07 67.99
CA LEU A 111 -9.62 4.87 67.48
C LEU A 111 -9.93 5.50 66.12
N LEU A 112 -10.67 4.80 65.26
CA LEU A 112 -11.17 5.35 63.99
C LEU A 112 -12.23 6.44 64.20
N ALA A 113 -13.09 6.30 65.22
CA ALA A 113 -14.09 7.31 65.57
C ALA A 113 -13.46 8.60 66.11
N SER A 114 -12.32 8.49 66.81
CA SER A 114 -11.54 9.64 67.30
C SER A 114 -10.43 10.11 66.36
N ASP A 115 -10.34 9.54 65.15
CA ASP A 115 -9.29 9.83 64.16
C ASP A 115 -7.84 9.73 64.71
N SER A 116 -7.62 8.86 65.71
CA SER A 116 -6.35 8.69 66.38
C SER A 116 -5.36 7.85 65.56
N THR A 117 -4.56 8.53 64.74
CA THR A 117 -3.53 7.87 63.90
C THR A 117 -2.48 7.15 64.75
N ASN A 118 -1.93 7.80 65.77
CA ASN A 118 -0.91 7.19 66.63
C ASN A 118 -1.47 5.99 67.40
N GLY A 119 -2.72 6.07 67.87
CA GLY A 119 -3.36 4.93 68.54
C GLY A 119 -3.56 3.73 67.61
N LEU A 120 -3.88 3.97 66.33
CA LEU A 120 -3.96 2.90 65.32
C LEU A 120 -2.59 2.28 65.02
N ILE A 121 -1.54 3.10 64.90
CA ILE A 121 -0.16 2.60 64.72
C ILE A 121 0.20 1.67 65.88
N SER A 122 0.03 2.13 67.13
CA SER A 122 0.34 1.31 68.31
C SER A 122 -0.51 0.04 68.38
N LEU A 123 -1.79 0.11 67.99
CA LEU A 123 -2.66 -1.07 67.93
C LEU A 123 -2.10 -2.11 66.94
N TYR A 124 -1.76 -1.69 65.73
CA TYR A 124 -1.26 -2.59 64.68
C TYR A 124 0.13 -3.14 64.96
N GLU A 125 1.02 -2.34 65.55
CA GLU A 125 2.34 -2.80 65.99
C GLU A 125 2.26 -3.83 67.11
N SER A 126 1.18 -3.81 67.90
CA SER A 126 0.93 -4.80 68.97
C SER A 126 0.15 -6.03 68.53
N PHE A 127 -0.42 -6.03 67.30
CA PHE A 127 -1.26 -7.13 66.83
C PHE A 127 -0.42 -8.28 66.23
N PRO A 128 -0.54 -9.54 66.68
CA PRO A 128 0.27 -10.64 66.16
C PRO A 128 0.02 -10.93 64.67
N THR A 129 1.08 -10.82 63.89
CA THR A 129 1.09 -11.20 62.47
C THR A 129 2.28 -12.11 62.19
N ILE A 130 2.24 -12.84 61.08
CA ILE A 130 3.36 -13.69 60.69
C ILE A 130 4.65 -12.90 60.37
N TRP A 131 4.54 -11.57 60.23
CA TRP A 131 5.62 -10.69 59.80
C TRP A 131 6.38 -10.03 60.96
N ASN A 132 5.75 -9.91 62.13
CA ASN A 132 6.33 -9.17 63.27
C ASN A 132 6.88 -10.07 64.38
N GLY A 133 6.54 -11.36 64.37
CA GLY A 133 7.10 -12.33 65.32
C GLY A 133 6.70 -12.11 66.79
N LEU A 134 5.62 -11.37 67.04
CA LEU A 134 5.09 -11.12 68.38
C LEU A 134 4.58 -12.40 69.06
N ASP A 135 4.03 -13.32 68.27
CA ASP A 135 3.59 -14.64 68.71
C ASP A 135 4.18 -15.70 67.78
N LYS A 136 4.97 -16.64 68.33
CA LYS A 136 5.61 -17.73 67.59
C LYS A 136 4.60 -18.78 67.10
N LEU A 137 3.43 -18.88 67.72
CA LEU A 137 2.35 -19.76 67.29
C LEU A 137 1.67 -19.25 66.01
N ILE A 138 1.70 -17.93 65.78
CA ILE A 138 1.18 -17.30 64.56
C ILE A 138 2.25 -17.37 63.45
N ASN A 139 2.26 -18.50 62.75
CA ASN A 139 3.12 -18.72 61.59
C ASN A 139 2.37 -19.45 60.47
N TYR A 140 2.84 -19.31 59.23
CA TYR A 140 2.14 -19.85 58.05
C TYR A 140 1.85 -21.35 58.14
N LYS A 141 2.73 -22.16 58.73
CA LYS A 141 2.53 -23.62 58.83
C LYS A 141 1.40 -23.96 59.80
N GLN A 142 1.39 -23.29 60.96
CA GLN A 142 0.40 -23.52 61.99
C GLN A 142 -0.97 -23.02 61.54
N LEU A 143 -1.03 -21.80 60.98
CA LEU A 143 -2.26 -21.24 60.42
C LEU A 143 -2.84 -22.11 59.29
N ALA A 144 -1.98 -22.64 58.40
CA ALA A 144 -2.40 -23.58 57.35
C ALA A 144 -2.98 -24.88 57.92
N LYS A 145 -2.39 -25.39 59.00
CA LYS A 145 -2.84 -26.62 59.67
C LYS A 145 -4.18 -26.42 60.38
N ASP A 146 -4.34 -25.28 61.05
CA ASP A 146 -5.54 -24.99 61.83
C ASP A 146 -6.72 -24.58 60.93
N ASN A 147 -6.43 -23.94 59.79
CA ASN A 147 -7.37 -23.55 58.75
C ASN A 147 -8.64 -22.86 59.29
N GLN A 148 -8.46 -21.95 60.24
CA GLN A 148 -9.56 -21.26 60.92
C GLN A 148 -10.12 -20.05 60.15
N TYR A 149 -9.81 -19.92 58.86
CA TYR A 149 -10.19 -18.75 58.05
C TYR A 149 -9.76 -17.42 58.68
N ASN A 150 -8.46 -17.27 58.83
CA ASN A 150 -7.80 -16.13 59.49
C ASN A 150 -6.51 -15.71 58.75
N LEU A 151 -6.45 -15.99 57.44
CA LEU A 151 -5.29 -15.71 56.61
C LEU A 151 -5.07 -14.20 56.51
N PHE A 152 -6.04 -13.43 56.03
CA PHE A 152 -5.89 -11.98 55.89
C PHE A 152 -5.71 -11.32 57.25
N LEU A 153 -6.35 -11.86 58.29
CA LEU A 153 -6.19 -11.39 59.66
C LEU A 153 -4.72 -11.39 60.10
N HIS A 154 -4.01 -12.50 59.93
CA HIS A 154 -2.62 -12.61 60.41
C HIS A 154 -1.56 -12.30 59.35
N TYR A 155 -1.93 -12.15 58.08
CA TYR A 155 -1.01 -11.72 57.02
C TYR A 155 -1.09 -10.21 56.77
N TYR A 156 -2.27 -9.59 56.73
CA TYR A 156 -2.37 -8.25 56.11
C TYR A 156 -3.06 -7.20 56.97
N SER A 157 -3.49 -7.55 58.19
CA SER A 157 -3.99 -6.58 59.18
C SER A 157 -2.90 -5.61 59.60
N GLY A 158 -3.31 -4.36 59.80
CA GLY A 158 -2.45 -3.25 60.18
C GLY A 158 -1.53 -2.74 59.08
N SER A 159 -1.37 -3.47 57.97
CA SER A 159 -0.57 -3.06 56.81
C SER A 159 -1.48 -2.65 55.64
N TYR A 160 -1.97 -3.61 54.86
CA TYR A 160 -2.87 -3.34 53.74
C TYR A 160 -4.31 -3.07 54.20
N PHE A 161 -4.79 -3.79 55.22
CA PHE A 161 -6.17 -3.70 55.72
C PHE A 161 -6.21 -3.45 57.24
N GLY A 162 -7.34 -2.97 57.75
CA GLY A 162 -7.63 -2.95 59.20
C GLY A 162 -7.90 -4.36 59.72
N ILE A 163 -7.91 -4.53 61.04
CA ILE A 163 -8.19 -5.83 61.68
C ILE A 163 -9.61 -6.29 61.34
N GLU A 164 -10.60 -5.40 61.49
CA GLU A 164 -11.98 -5.71 61.12
C GLU A 164 -12.15 -5.98 59.62
N GLN A 165 -11.46 -5.20 58.77
CA GLN A 165 -11.50 -5.38 57.32
C GLN A 165 -10.93 -6.74 56.91
N SER A 166 -9.85 -7.18 57.54
CA SER A 166 -9.28 -8.51 57.32
C SER A 166 -10.22 -9.64 57.73
N ILE A 167 -10.88 -9.51 58.89
CA ILE A 167 -11.91 -10.47 59.34
C ILE A 167 -13.06 -10.52 58.33
N GLN A 168 -13.49 -9.37 57.79
CA GLN A 168 -14.50 -9.32 56.73
C GLN A 168 -14.05 -10.07 55.47
N ILE A 169 -12.81 -9.87 55.01
CA ILE A 169 -12.25 -10.58 53.84
C ILE A 169 -12.25 -12.10 54.09
N ASP A 170 -11.73 -12.55 55.23
CA ASP A 170 -11.67 -13.96 55.58
C ASP A 170 -13.09 -14.58 55.70
N SER A 171 -14.06 -13.84 56.24
CA SER A 171 -15.46 -14.26 56.34
C SER A 171 -16.14 -14.36 54.97
N ILE A 172 -15.86 -13.43 54.06
CA ILE A 172 -16.34 -13.48 52.68
C ILE A 172 -15.79 -14.73 52.00
N ILE A 173 -14.47 -14.99 52.08
CA ILE A 173 -13.84 -16.15 51.44
C ILE A 173 -14.40 -17.46 52.00
N LYS A 174 -14.55 -17.57 53.33
CA LYS A 174 -15.21 -18.72 53.96
C LYS A 174 -16.59 -18.99 53.36
N THR A 175 -17.38 -17.93 53.23
CA THR A 175 -18.73 -18.03 52.67
C THR A 175 -18.72 -18.37 51.18
N ILE A 176 -17.72 -17.92 50.42
CA ILE A 176 -17.53 -18.29 49.00
C ILE A 176 -17.23 -19.79 48.88
N HIS A 177 -16.38 -20.36 49.74
CA HIS A 177 -16.04 -21.78 49.72
C HIS A 177 -17.24 -22.70 50.04
N GLU A 178 -18.29 -22.17 50.66
CA GLU A 178 -19.55 -22.88 50.94
C GLU A 178 -20.51 -22.88 49.72
N VAL A 179 -20.20 -22.16 48.63
CA VAL A 179 -21.03 -22.08 47.42
C VAL A 179 -20.71 -23.23 46.46
N ASN A 180 -21.72 -23.97 46.00
CA ASN A 180 -21.49 -25.16 45.14
C ASN A 180 -21.15 -24.84 43.66
N SER A 181 -21.59 -23.70 43.12
CA SER A 181 -21.35 -23.33 41.71
C SER A 181 -20.06 -22.54 41.56
N ILE A 182 -19.14 -23.04 40.74
CA ILE A 182 -17.86 -22.39 40.47
C ILE A 182 -18.02 -21.03 39.77
N GLU A 183 -19.03 -20.87 38.91
CA GLU A 183 -19.32 -19.61 38.23
C GLU A 183 -19.78 -18.54 39.24
N THR A 184 -20.66 -18.94 40.17
CA THR A 184 -21.08 -18.07 41.27
C THR A 184 -19.90 -17.72 42.17
N GLN A 185 -19.04 -18.69 42.50
CA GLN A 185 -17.81 -18.43 43.26
C GLN A 185 -16.92 -17.41 42.55
N HIS A 186 -16.73 -17.52 41.24
CA HIS A 186 -15.90 -16.58 40.46
C HIS A 186 -16.49 -15.16 40.45
N VAL A 187 -17.81 -15.02 40.36
CA VAL A 187 -18.48 -13.71 40.51
C VAL A 187 -18.23 -13.13 41.90
N PHE A 188 -18.43 -13.92 42.96
CA PHE A 188 -18.18 -13.46 44.32
C PHE A 188 -16.70 -13.11 44.58
N LEU A 189 -15.76 -13.93 44.10
CA LEU A 189 -14.33 -13.60 44.18
C LEU A 189 -14.01 -12.31 43.42
N SER A 190 -14.61 -12.09 42.25
CA SER A 190 -14.44 -10.83 41.51
C SER A 190 -15.01 -9.63 42.26
N CYS A 191 -16.16 -9.79 42.94
CA CYS A 191 -16.72 -8.76 43.83
C CYS A 191 -15.79 -8.48 45.02
N LEU A 192 -15.19 -9.52 45.60
CA LEU A 192 -14.21 -9.40 46.66
C LEU A 192 -12.94 -8.70 46.17
N PHE A 193 -12.42 -9.03 44.98
CA PHE A 193 -11.25 -8.36 44.42
C PHE A 193 -11.48 -6.86 44.23
N TYR A 194 -12.67 -6.48 43.76
CA TYR A 194 -13.08 -5.08 43.70
C TYR A 194 -13.12 -4.44 45.10
N ALA A 195 -13.78 -5.09 46.06
CA ALA A 195 -13.85 -4.58 47.43
C ALA A 195 -12.46 -4.40 48.07
N MET A 196 -11.56 -5.36 47.87
CA MET A 196 -10.17 -5.28 48.30
C MET A 196 -9.43 -4.13 47.61
N ASN A 197 -9.60 -3.94 46.30
CA ASN A 197 -8.99 -2.83 45.57
C ASN A 197 -9.49 -1.45 46.07
N GLU A 198 -10.74 -1.36 46.51
CA GLU A 198 -11.28 -0.13 47.10
C GLU A 198 -10.83 0.11 48.53
N THR A 199 -10.63 -0.93 49.36
CA THR A 199 -10.28 -0.76 50.77
C THR A 199 -8.77 -0.80 51.06
N VAL A 200 -7.96 -1.29 50.12
CA VAL A 200 -6.53 -1.48 50.33
C VAL A 200 -5.81 -0.15 50.61
N PHE A 201 -4.91 -0.19 51.60
CA PHE A 201 -4.01 0.92 51.91
C PHE A 201 -2.73 0.85 51.07
N SER A 202 -2.89 1.13 49.78
CA SER A 202 -1.79 1.19 48.82
C SER A 202 -1.99 2.35 47.85
N LYS A 203 -1.00 2.57 46.97
CA LYS A 203 -1.05 3.62 45.95
C LYS A 203 -1.97 3.18 44.80
N ASP A 204 -2.98 4.00 44.48
CA ASP A 204 -3.91 3.83 43.34
C ASP A 204 -4.57 2.43 43.22
N GLY A 205 -4.73 1.70 44.34
CA GLY A 205 -5.26 0.32 44.35
C GLY A 205 -4.22 -0.75 44.01
N HIS A 206 -3.04 -0.35 43.52
CA HIS A 206 -1.94 -1.27 43.25
C HIS A 206 -1.37 -1.85 44.54
N MET A 207 -1.45 -3.16 44.71
CA MET A 207 -1.09 -3.88 45.93
C MET A 207 0.38 -4.30 45.94
N ALA A 208 1.26 -3.52 45.28
CA ALA A 208 2.69 -3.82 45.22
C ALA A 208 3.39 -3.63 46.57
N GLN A 209 2.98 -2.62 47.34
CA GLN A 209 3.50 -2.33 48.67
C GLN A 209 2.46 -1.52 49.45
N PRO A 210 2.28 -1.75 50.77
CA PRO A 210 1.44 -0.87 51.58
C PRO A 210 2.13 0.49 51.73
N LEU A 211 1.32 1.55 51.87
CA LEU A 211 1.84 2.89 52.15
C LEU A 211 2.35 2.96 53.59
N ASN A 212 3.26 3.91 53.87
CA ASN A 212 3.65 4.21 55.25
C ASN A 212 2.55 5.06 55.90
N ILE A 213 2.06 4.61 57.06
CA ILE A 213 0.92 5.22 57.77
C ILE A 213 1.25 6.65 58.20
N GLU A 214 2.41 6.89 58.81
CA GLU A 214 2.83 8.21 59.29
C GLU A 214 2.87 9.24 58.15
N LYS A 215 3.39 8.85 56.98
CA LYS A 215 3.48 9.70 55.80
C LYS A 215 2.15 9.90 55.06
N ASN A 216 1.15 9.07 55.31
CA ASN A 216 -0.11 9.04 54.56
C ASN A 216 -1.33 8.89 55.48
N SER A 217 -1.30 9.52 56.66
CA SER A 217 -2.26 9.34 57.75
C SER A 217 -3.71 9.62 57.33
N THR A 218 -3.97 10.70 56.58
CA THR A 218 -5.30 11.03 56.07
C THR A 218 -5.86 9.94 55.15
N ARG A 219 -5.03 9.44 54.22
CA ARG A 219 -5.42 8.35 53.32
C ARG A 219 -5.63 7.06 54.11
N HIS A 220 -4.79 6.80 55.10
CA HIS A 220 -4.92 5.63 55.97
C HIS A 220 -6.27 5.62 56.70
N LEU A 221 -6.61 6.70 57.41
CA LEU A 221 -7.90 6.84 58.10
C LEU A 221 -9.08 6.67 57.13
N LYS A 222 -9.01 7.33 55.96
CA LYS A 222 -10.04 7.20 54.92
C LYS A 222 -10.23 5.75 54.45
N GLN A 223 -9.14 5.02 54.19
CA GLN A 223 -9.21 3.63 53.74
C GLN A 223 -9.69 2.69 54.85
N ARG A 224 -9.31 2.92 56.11
CA ARG A 224 -9.76 2.09 57.25
C ARG A 224 -11.23 2.28 57.61
N LYS A 225 -11.80 3.47 57.36
CA LYS A 225 -13.24 3.74 57.54
C LYS A 225 -14.12 3.08 56.46
N ARG A 226 -13.54 2.59 55.35
CA ARG A 226 -14.29 1.87 54.31
C ARG A 226 -14.69 0.48 54.81
N ASN A 227 -15.88 0.03 54.43
CA ASN A 227 -16.41 -1.28 54.80
C ASN A 227 -16.31 -2.25 53.63
N VAL A 228 -15.61 -3.39 53.79
CA VAL A 228 -15.35 -4.33 52.70
C VAL A 228 -16.64 -4.94 52.17
N ILE A 229 -17.55 -5.36 53.06
CA ILE A 229 -18.79 -6.03 52.65
C ILE A 229 -19.73 -5.08 51.88
N SER A 230 -19.75 -3.78 52.20
CA SER A 230 -20.54 -2.80 51.44
C SER A 230 -20.06 -2.66 49.99
N TYR A 231 -18.74 -2.63 49.73
CA TYR A 231 -18.20 -2.58 48.37
C TYR A 231 -18.41 -3.91 47.62
N PHE A 232 -18.33 -5.04 48.33
CA PHE A 232 -18.68 -6.34 47.78
C PHE A 232 -20.14 -6.37 47.32
N GLU A 233 -21.07 -5.91 48.16
CA GLU A 233 -22.49 -5.88 47.86
C GLU A 233 -22.79 -5.01 46.63
N ALA A 234 -22.26 -3.79 46.62
CA ALA A 234 -22.46 -2.86 45.50
C ALA A 234 -21.98 -3.43 44.17
N LYS A 235 -20.85 -4.17 44.16
CA LYS A 235 -20.35 -4.82 42.96
C LYS A 235 -21.19 -6.02 42.55
N LEU A 236 -21.70 -6.79 43.51
CA LEU A 236 -22.61 -7.89 43.25
C LEU A 236 -23.94 -7.39 42.66
N ASP A 237 -24.44 -6.26 43.12
CA ASP A 237 -25.63 -5.62 42.55
C ASP A 237 -25.41 -5.19 41.10
N GLU A 238 -24.23 -4.64 40.76
CA GLU A 238 -23.88 -4.34 39.36
C GLU A 238 -23.84 -5.63 38.50
N PHE A 239 -23.30 -6.74 39.03
CA PHE A 239 -23.33 -8.02 38.32
C PHE A 239 -24.76 -8.53 38.10
N ILE A 240 -25.64 -8.38 39.09
CA ILE A 240 -27.05 -8.77 38.98
C ILE A 240 -27.75 -7.90 37.93
N GLU A 241 -27.54 -6.59 37.96
CA GLU A 241 -28.14 -5.64 37.00
C GLU A 241 -27.74 -5.95 35.55
N LYS A 242 -26.48 -6.33 35.33
CA LYS A 242 -25.92 -6.60 33.98
C LYS A 242 -25.93 -8.09 33.59
N SER A 243 -26.46 -8.96 34.44
CA SER A 243 -26.54 -10.41 34.16
C SER A 243 -27.62 -10.74 33.14
N PRO A 244 -27.47 -11.83 32.36
CA PRO A 244 -28.50 -12.25 31.42
C PRO A 244 -29.75 -12.79 32.14
N GLU A 245 -30.92 -12.66 31.53
CA GLU A 245 -32.17 -13.19 32.10
C GLU A 245 -32.18 -14.73 32.17
N SER A 246 -31.59 -15.38 31.18
CA SER A 246 -31.47 -16.84 31.08
C SER A 246 -30.00 -17.28 31.12
N GLU A 247 -29.76 -18.50 31.57
CA GLU A 247 -28.41 -19.09 31.53
C GLU A 247 -27.86 -19.13 30.08
N PRO A 248 -26.56 -18.89 29.87
CA PRO A 248 -25.95 -19.00 28.56
C PRO A 248 -25.96 -20.46 28.07
N ILE A 249 -26.42 -20.67 26.83
CA ILE A 249 -26.50 -22.00 26.18
C ILE A 249 -25.14 -22.71 26.15
N LYS A 250 -24.04 -21.94 26.03
CA LYS A 250 -22.68 -22.46 25.98
C LYS A 250 -21.74 -21.58 26.78
N LYS A 251 -20.99 -22.20 27.70
CA LYS A 251 -20.00 -21.53 28.54
C LYS A 251 -18.69 -21.33 27.78
N SER A 252 -18.05 -20.19 28.00
CA SER A 252 -16.70 -19.88 27.53
C SER A 252 -15.66 -20.64 28.36
N ARG A 253 -14.66 -21.20 27.68
CA ARG A 253 -13.52 -21.85 28.34
C ARG A 253 -12.53 -20.78 28.80
N VAL A 254 -12.13 -20.83 30.07
CA VAL A 254 -11.09 -19.96 30.63
C VAL A 254 -9.99 -20.83 31.21
N PHE A 255 -8.77 -20.62 30.73
CA PHE A 255 -7.57 -21.32 31.18
C PHE A 255 -6.79 -20.45 32.17
N ASN A 256 -6.03 -21.08 33.07
CA ASN A 256 -5.07 -20.40 33.93
C ASN A 256 -3.68 -21.03 33.72
N GLN A 257 -2.99 -20.65 32.65
CA GLN A 257 -1.69 -21.20 32.29
C GLN A 257 -0.72 -20.12 31.79
N ASP A 258 0.58 -20.38 31.97
CA ASP A 258 1.61 -19.67 31.21
C ASP A 258 1.38 -19.88 29.70
N MET A 259 1.63 -18.83 28.90
CA MET A 259 1.43 -18.86 27.45
C MET A 259 2.08 -20.09 26.82
N SER A 260 3.32 -20.41 27.15
CA SER A 260 4.04 -21.51 26.49
C SER A 260 3.52 -22.89 26.88
N ALA A 261 2.96 -23.02 28.08
CA ALA A 261 2.24 -24.22 28.49
C ALA A 261 0.90 -24.34 27.73
N LEU A 262 0.14 -23.24 27.66
CA LEU A 262 -1.15 -23.20 26.98
C LEU A 262 -1.05 -23.56 25.49
N LEU A 263 -0.07 -23.00 24.78
CA LEU A 263 0.13 -23.28 23.35
C LEU A 263 0.44 -24.77 23.08
N LYS A 264 0.91 -25.51 24.09
CA LYS A 264 1.16 -26.95 24.03
C LYS A 264 0.01 -27.79 24.57
N ASP A 265 -1.00 -27.18 25.19
CA ASP A 265 -2.13 -27.88 25.80
C ASP A 265 -3.04 -28.49 24.71
N PRO A 266 -3.28 -29.81 24.71
CA PRO A 266 -4.18 -30.46 23.78
C PRO A 266 -5.61 -29.92 23.83
N GLU A 267 -6.14 -29.58 25.01
CA GLU A 267 -7.49 -29.04 25.17
C GLU A 267 -7.63 -27.66 24.53
N PHE A 268 -6.59 -26.82 24.64
CA PHE A 268 -6.55 -25.51 23.99
C PHE A 268 -6.54 -25.68 22.46
N ASN A 269 -5.69 -26.56 21.94
CA ASN A 269 -5.60 -26.84 20.50
C ASN A 269 -6.90 -27.42 19.92
N GLN A 270 -7.66 -28.20 20.70
CA GLN A 270 -8.98 -28.70 20.32
C GLN A 270 -10.05 -27.61 20.23
N GLN A 271 -9.82 -26.42 20.79
CA GLN A 271 -10.79 -25.33 20.71
C GLN A 271 -11.00 -24.81 19.27
N ARG A 272 -10.05 -25.05 18.34
CA ARG A 272 -10.09 -24.51 16.96
C ARG A 272 -10.21 -22.98 16.93
N ILE A 273 -9.29 -22.31 17.64
CA ILE A 273 -9.20 -20.85 17.67
C ILE A 273 -8.87 -20.31 16.26
N LYS A 274 -9.56 -19.26 15.84
CA LYS A 274 -9.32 -18.57 14.56
C LYS A 274 -8.43 -17.35 14.70
N LEU A 275 -8.60 -16.61 15.80
CA LEU A 275 -7.81 -15.44 16.11
C LEU A 275 -7.36 -15.48 17.57
N ILE A 276 -6.08 -15.20 17.81
CA ILE A 276 -5.51 -14.93 19.12
C ILE A 276 -5.29 -13.42 19.23
N TYR A 277 -5.96 -12.81 20.20
CA TYR A 277 -5.63 -11.47 20.65
C TYR A 277 -4.61 -11.58 21.79
N ALA A 278 -3.54 -10.81 21.71
CA ALA A 278 -2.45 -10.82 22.68
C ALA A 278 -2.09 -9.40 23.12
N ASP A 279 -2.15 -9.14 24.42
CA ASP A 279 -1.64 -7.91 25.07
C ASP A 279 -0.59 -8.31 26.14
N PRO A 280 0.61 -8.73 25.72
CA PRO A 280 1.61 -9.24 26.65
C PRO A 280 2.20 -8.10 27.50
N PRO A 281 2.81 -8.43 28.65
CA PRO A 281 3.66 -7.48 29.37
C PRO A 281 4.79 -6.94 28.47
N TYR A 282 4.79 -5.63 28.21
CA TYR A 282 5.75 -4.94 27.34
C TYR A 282 6.85 -4.18 28.12
N THR A 283 6.85 -4.26 29.45
CA THR A 283 7.88 -3.65 30.30
C THR A 283 8.43 -4.63 31.34
N ASP A 284 9.53 -4.24 31.99
CA ASP A 284 10.14 -4.94 33.12
C ASP A 284 9.25 -5.06 34.38
N MET A 285 8.04 -4.50 34.35
CA MET A 285 7.08 -4.58 35.44
C MET A 285 6.46 -5.98 35.56
N GLN A 286 6.66 -6.59 36.73
CA GLN A 286 6.06 -7.88 37.10
C GLN A 286 4.67 -7.67 37.72
N TYR A 287 3.61 -7.88 36.94
CA TYR A 287 2.20 -7.71 37.36
C TYR A 287 1.83 -8.53 38.60
N SER A 288 2.42 -9.71 38.75
CA SER A 288 2.25 -10.56 39.94
C SER A 288 2.62 -9.88 41.25
N ARG A 289 3.37 -8.76 41.24
CA ARG A 289 3.62 -7.93 42.43
C ARG A 289 2.43 -7.04 42.78
N TYR A 290 1.83 -6.43 41.76
CA TYR A 290 0.81 -5.39 41.90
C TYR A 290 -0.55 -5.95 42.35
N TYR A 291 -0.80 -7.24 42.12
CA TYR A 291 -2.08 -7.89 42.43
C TYR A 291 -1.91 -9.17 43.26
N HIS A 292 -0.78 -9.36 43.94
CA HIS A 292 -0.49 -10.62 44.65
C HIS A 292 -1.53 -11.00 45.70
N LEU A 293 -2.12 -10.04 46.42
CA LEU A 293 -3.13 -10.31 47.45
C LEU A 293 -4.38 -10.95 46.84
N LEU A 294 -4.69 -10.67 45.56
CA LEU A 294 -5.84 -11.26 44.88
C LEU A 294 -5.61 -12.75 44.61
N ASN A 295 -4.39 -13.15 44.23
CA ASN A 295 -4.05 -14.57 44.14
C ASN A 295 -4.05 -15.24 45.53
N VAL A 296 -3.61 -14.54 46.58
CA VAL A 296 -3.67 -15.07 47.95
C VAL A 296 -5.13 -15.25 48.39
N ALA A 297 -6.02 -14.32 48.07
CA ALA A 297 -7.46 -14.46 48.31
C ALA A 297 -8.08 -15.60 47.49
N ALA A 298 -7.68 -15.74 46.21
CA ALA A 298 -8.19 -16.78 45.31
C ALA A 298 -7.78 -18.20 45.72
N LYS A 299 -6.52 -18.39 46.14
CA LYS A 299 -5.99 -19.70 46.53
C LYS A 299 -6.31 -20.04 47.99
N TYR A 300 -6.25 -19.03 48.85
CA TYR A 300 -6.46 -19.13 50.29
C TYR A 300 -5.65 -20.27 50.95
N ASP A 301 -4.40 -20.44 50.53
CA ASP A 301 -3.54 -21.61 50.82
C ASP A 301 -2.45 -21.34 51.86
N TYR A 302 -2.58 -20.26 52.65
CA TYR A 302 -1.63 -19.86 53.71
C TYR A 302 -0.15 -19.95 53.28
N PRO A 303 0.23 -19.23 52.21
CA PRO A 303 1.51 -19.44 51.55
C PRO A 303 2.69 -18.94 52.39
N LYS A 304 3.86 -19.53 52.19
CA LYS A 304 5.10 -19.15 52.88
C LYS A 304 5.48 -17.69 52.56
N PRO A 305 5.90 -16.88 53.55
CA PRO A 305 6.46 -15.54 53.32
C PRO A 305 7.75 -15.52 52.50
N THR A 306 7.92 -14.52 51.63
CA THR A 306 9.18 -14.28 50.93
C THR A 306 10.18 -13.53 51.80
N ILE A 307 11.39 -14.08 51.91
CA ILE A 307 12.52 -13.50 52.64
C ILE A 307 13.62 -13.11 51.65
N SER A 308 14.04 -11.85 51.68
CA SER A 308 15.14 -11.33 50.87
C SER A 308 16.21 -10.74 51.78
N ARG A 309 17.46 -11.19 51.64
CA ARG A 309 18.60 -10.75 52.46
C ARG A 309 18.32 -10.82 53.97
N GLY A 310 17.68 -11.91 54.42
CA GLY A 310 17.37 -12.16 55.83
C GLY A 310 16.22 -11.34 56.43
N LYS A 311 15.49 -10.55 55.63
CA LYS A 311 14.32 -9.78 56.07
C LYS A 311 13.10 -10.07 55.19
N PHE A 312 11.90 -9.92 55.74
CA PHE A 312 10.68 -9.96 54.94
C PHE A 312 10.67 -8.83 53.91
N THR A 313 10.08 -9.10 52.75
CA THR A 313 9.94 -8.09 51.71
C THR A 313 9.01 -6.97 52.16
N LYS A 314 9.29 -5.71 51.78
CA LYS A 314 8.42 -4.58 52.13
C LYS A 314 6.99 -4.71 51.61
N GLY A 315 6.82 -5.42 50.48
CA GLY A 315 5.50 -5.68 49.89
C GLY A 315 4.72 -6.78 50.61
N LEU A 316 5.31 -7.46 51.59
CA LEU A 316 4.74 -8.63 52.27
C LEU A 316 4.37 -9.75 51.28
N TYR A 317 5.26 -9.97 50.32
CA TYR A 317 5.09 -10.98 49.29
C TYR A 317 5.21 -12.39 49.86
N THR A 318 4.53 -13.32 49.20
CA THR A 318 4.56 -14.75 49.48
C THR A 318 5.30 -15.50 48.38
N GLU A 319 5.82 -16.69 48.71
CA GLU A 319 6.51 -17.58 47.79
C GLU A 319 5.54 -18.16 46.74
N GLY A 320 6.08 -18.56 45.58
CA GLY A 320 5.28 -19.14 44.49
C GLY A 320 4.55 -18.12 43.61
N ARG A 321 4.87 -16.82 43.72
CA ARG A 321 4.41 -15.81 42.76
C ARG A 321 5.00 -16.06 41.38
N ASN A 322 4.14 -15.99 40.38
CA ASN A 322 4.55 -16.05 38.98
C ASN A 322 5.54 -14.91 38.65
N GLN A 323 6.56 -15.19 37.85
CA GLN A 323 7.54 -14.22 37.36
C GLN A 323 7.61 -14.34 35.85
N SER A 324 6.84 -13.51 35.15
CA SER A 324 6.67 -13.60 33.71
C SER A 324 8.00 -13.42 32.99
N ASP A 325 8.30 -14.33 32.06
CA ASP A 325 9.44 -14.22 31.15
C ASP A 325 9.26 -13.10 30.12
N LEU A 326 8.02 -12.71 29.81
CA LEU A 326 7.73 -11.57 28.92
C LEU A 326 8.12 -10.23 29.56
N SER A 327 8.20 -10.18 30.90
CA SER A 327 8.73 -9.05 31.66
C SER A 327 10.25 -9.12 31.89
N LYS A 328 10.97 -10.02 31.20
CA LYS A 328 12.44 -10.14 31.24
C LYS A 328 13.03 -9.93 29.85
N LYS A 329 13.84 -8.90 29.66
CA LYS A 329 14.49 -8.58 28.36
C LYS A 329 15.19 -9.80 27.72
N SER A 330 15.89 -10.61 28.52
CA SER A 330 16.62 -11.78 28.04
C SER A 330 15.74 -12.91 27.51
N ALA A 331 14.43 -12.91 27.82
CA ALA A 331 13.52 -14.01 27.46
C ALA A 331 12.31 -13.56 26.62
N ALA A 332 11.87 -12.30 26.73
CA ALA A 332 10.65 -11.79 26.11
C ALA A 332 10.62 -11.98 24.59
N ARG A 333 11.72 -11.64 23.91
CA ARG A 333 11.89 -11.83 22.47
C ARG A 333 11.60 -13.28 22.04
N ARG A 334 12.26 -14.24 22.68
CA ARG A 334 12.09 -15.67 22.38
C ARG A 334 10.66 -16.13 22.64
N ARG A 335 10.04 -15.69 23.74
CA ARG A 335 8.66 -16.06 24.08
C ARG A 335 7.65 -15.52 23.07
N LEU A 336 7.80 -14.28 22.62
CA LEU A 336 6.93 -13.73 21.58
C LEU A 336 7.14 -14.45 20.24
N GLU A 337 8.38 -14.76 19.88
CA GLU A 337 8.68 -15.58 18.70
C GLU A 337 8.04 -16.99 18.76
N GLU A 338 7.96 -17.61 19.95
CA GLU A 338 7.18 -18.85 20.15
C GLU A 338 5.69 -18.66 19.82
N LEU A 339 5.08 -17.54 20.21
CA LEU A 339 3.68 -17.20 19.90
C LEU A 339 3.48 -16.98 18.39
N PHE A 340 4.33 -16.17 17.75
CA PHE A 340 4.28 -15.94 16.30
C PHE A 340 4.37 -17.27 15.53
N ASN A 341 5.33 -18.14 15.89
CA ASN A 341 5.51 -19.43 15.25
C ASN A 341 4.32 -20.37 15.45
N TYR A 342 3.73 -20.40 16.66
CA TYR A 342 2.53 -21.18 16.92
C TYR A 342 1.37 -20.74 16.02
N CYS A 343 1.12 -19.42 15.96
CA CYS A 343 0.04 -18.86 15.15
C CYS A 343 0.24 -19.17 13.66
N HIS A 344 1.47 -18.99 13.15
CA HIS A 344 1.81 -19.33 11.77
C HIS A 344 1.58 -20.82 11.46
N LYS A 345 2.15 -21.71 12.29
CA LYS A 345 2.08 -23.17 12.10
C LYS A 345 0.64 -23.68 12.10
N ASN A 346 -0.21 -23.13 12.96
CA ASN A 346 -1.60 -23.57 13.13
C ASN A 346 -2.60 -22.76 12.29
N ARG A 347 -2.13 -21.84 11.45
CA ARG A 347 -2.98 -20.94 10.62
C ARG A 347 -3.99 -20.17 11.47
N VAL A 348 -3.53 -19.68 12.62
CA VAL A 348 -4.29 -18.83 13.54
C VAL A 348 -3.87 -17.39 13.31
N MET A 349 -4.85 -16.50 13.18
CA MET A 349 -4.60 -15.06 13.10
C MET A 349 -4.06 -14.55 14.44
N LEU A 350 -3.08 -13.66 14.41
CA LEU A 350 -2.56 -13.01 15.60
C LEU A 350 -2.84 -11.51 15.53
N ALA A 351 -3.48 -10.97 16.56
CA ALA A 351 -3.62 -9.55 16.80
C ALA A 351 -2.84 -9.19 18.07
N LEU A 352 -1.63 -8.66 17.91
CA LEU A 352 -0.74 -8.32 19.01
C LEU A 352 -0.81 -6.81 19.31
N SER A 353 -1.34 -6.47 20.50
CA SER A 353 -1.35 -5.10 21.04
C SER A 353 -0.04 -4.83 21.76
N TYR A 354 0.58 -3.67 21.49
CA TYR A 354 1.83 -3.28 22.13
C TYR A 354 1.94 -1.76 22.23
N ALA A 355 2.07 -1.23 23.46
CA ALA A 355 2.24 0.21 23.66
C ALA A 355 3.73 0.59 23.65
N TYR A 356 4.12 1.63 22.92
CA TYR A 356 5.52 2.08 22.81
C TYR A 356 5.65 3.63 22.82
N PRO A 357 6.75 4.23 23.33
CA PRO A 357 6.93 5.68 23.41
C PRO A 357 6.82 6.40 22.05
N LYS A 358 6.21 7.59 22.00
CA LYS A 358 6.20 8.42 20.77
C LYS A 358 7.53 9.13 20.49
N ASP A 359 8.20 9.58 21.56
CA ASP A 359 9.47 10.32 21.48
C ASP A 359 10.58 9.48 22.08
N GLU A 360 11.21 8.65 21.26
CA GLU A 360 12.30 7.76 21.67
C GLU A 360 13.58 8.50 22.05
N SER A 361 13.74 9.75 21.60
CA SER A 361 14.93 10.56 21.87
C SER A 361 14.93 11.11 23.31
N ASN A 362 13.74 11.48 23.82
CA ASN A 362 13.60 12.06 25.16
C ASN A 362 12.98 11.10 26.19
N GLN A 363 12.31 10.03 25.76
CA GLN A 363 11.68 9.06 26.68
C GLN A 363 12.53 7.81 26.81
N LYS A 364 12.91 7.47 28.05
CA LYS A 364 13.68 6.25 28.33
C LYS A 364 12.93 5.00 27.85
N THR A 365 13.53 4.28 26.91
CA THR A 365 13.09 2.97 26.38
C THR A 365 13.68 1.79 27.17
N ASP A 366 14.54 2.07 28.15
CA ASP A 366 15.27 1.10 28.98
C ASP A 366 14.38 0.08 29.71
N ARG A 367 13.11 0.41 29.97
CA ARG A 367 12.15 -0.50 30.62
C ARG A 367 11.39 -1.43 29.67
N TYR A 368 11.37 -1.16 28.37
CA TYR A 368 10.63 -2.00 27.41
C TYR A 368 11.39 -3.30 27.13
N THR A 369 10.67 -4.41 27.06
CA THR A 369 11.32 -5.73 26.98
C THR A 369 11.73 -6.13 25.58
N VAL A 370 11.01 -5.65 24.57
CA VAL A 370 11.29 -5.78 23.14
C VAL A 370 10.95 -4.45 22.44
N SER A 371 11.73 -4.03 21.45
CA SER A 371 11.41 -2.82 20.67
C SER A 371 10.32 -3.11 19.64
N ILE A 372 9.66 -2.06 19.13
CA ILE A 372 8.62 -2.25 18.10
C ILE A 372 9.22 -2.75 16.78
N GLU A 373 10.41 -2.28 16.42
CA GLU A 373 11.16 -2.72 15.24
C GLU A 373 11.49 -4.21 15.32
N GLU A 374 11.93 -4.68 16.49
CA GLU A 374 12.20 -6.10 16.71
C GLU A 374 10.93 -6.96 16.58
N LEU A 375 9.79 -6.51 17.11
CA LEU A 375 8.52 -7.23 16.98
C LEU A 375 8.06 -7.31 15.54
N VAL A 376 8.15 -6.20 14.81
CA VAL A 376 7.79 -6.13 13.38
C VAL A 376 8.71 -7.01 12.55
N ASP A 377 10.02 -7.02 12.85
CA ASP A 377 10.99 -7.89 12.18
C ASP A 377 10.68 -9.37 12.43
N ILE A 378 10.39 -9.78 13.66
CA ILE A 378 9.99 -11.16 13.98
C ILE A 378 8.70 -11.53 13.25
N ALA A 379 7.68 -10.65 13.28
CA ALA A 379 6.41 -10.87 12.59
C ALA A 379 6.63 -11.06 11.08
N LYS A 380 7.38 -10.16 10.43
CA LYS A 380 7.68 -10.22 8.99
C LYS A 380 8.52 -11.44 8.64
N ARG A 381 9.47 -11.85 9.49
CA ARG A 381 10.28 -13.05 9.29
C ARG A 381 9.45 -14.33 9.37
N VAL A 382 8.50 -14.41 10.30
CA VAL A 382 7.67 -15.62 10.51
C VAL A 382 6.51 -15.69 9.50
N PHE A 383 5.82 -14.58 9.24
CA PHE A 383 4.60 -14.57 8.42
C PHE A 383 4.82 -14.12 6.97
N GLY A 384 5.92 -13.42 6.69
CA GLY A 384 6.17 -12.73 5.42
C GLY A 384 5.51 -11.35 5.35
N ASN A 385 6.13 -10.41 4.63
CA ASN A 385 5.72 -9.00 4.58
C ASN A 385 4.24 -8.81 4.19
N LYS A 386 3.72 -9.60 3.25
CA LYS A 386 2.34 -9.50 2.76
C LYS A 386 1.26 -9.89 3.78
N ARG A 387 1.67 -10.54 4.88
CA ARG A 387 0.76 -11.09 5.92
C ARG A 387 0.91 -10.40 7.26
N VAL A 388 1.55 -9.23 7.28
CA VAL A 388 1.76 -8.42 8.49
C VAL A 388 1.24 -7.01 8.21
N GLN A 389 0.22 -6.59 8.96
CA GLN A 389 -0.29 -5.22 8.98
C GLN A 389 -0.01 -4.60 10.35
N ILE A 390 0.27 -3.30 10.37
CA ILE A 390 0.53 -2.56 11.59
C ILE A 390 -0.42 -1.37 11.59
N GLU A 391 -1.32 -1.34 12.56
CA GLU A 391 -2.21 -0.22 12.81
C GLU A 391 -1.71 0.55 14.03
N LEU A 392 -1.75 1.87 13.97
CA LEU A 392 -1.30 2.74 15.06
C LEU A 392 -2.44 3.65 15.53
N ARG A 393 -2.48 3.89 16.85
CA ARG A 393 -3.35 4.90 17.44
C ARG A 393 -2.61 5.71 18.48
N ASP A 394 -2.83 7.02 18.48
CA ASP A 394 -2.38 7.90 19.55
C ASP A 394 -3.02 7.49 20.89
N TYR A 395 -2.19 7.30 21.91
CA TYR A 395 -2.65 6.93 23.24
C TYR A 395 -1.86 7.65 24.33
N GLN A 396 -2.47 7.84 25.50
CA GLN A 396 -1.84 8.51 26.63
C GLN A 396 -1.87 7.60 27.85
N HIS A 397 -0.69 7.31 28.40
CA HIS A 397 -0.58 6.66 29.69
C HIS A 397 -0.61 7.70 30.81
N ALA A 398 -1.51 7.51 31.77
CA ALA A 398 -1.47 8.23 33.03
C ALA A 398 -0.22 7.80 33.80
N ASN A 399 0.65 8.76 34.14
CA ASN A 399 1.95 8.48 34.76
C ASN A 399 1.89 8.77 36.26
N ASN A 400 2.10 7.75 37.12
CA ASN A 400 1.94 7.89 38.57
C ASN A 400 3.10 8.62 39.28
N ARG A 401 3.99 9.35 38.58
CA ARG A 401 5.15 10.01 39.21
C ARG A 401 5.30 11.51 38.94
N ASN A 402 4.78 12.05 37.84
CA ASN A 402 4.79 13.49 37.52
C ASN A 402 3.43 13.88 36.90
N SER A 403 3.02 15.13 37.06
CA SER A 403 1.75 15.69 36.57
C SER A 403 1.57 15.71 35.04
N SER A 404 2.50 15.16 34.26
CA SER A 404 2.42 15.07 32.80
C SER A 404 2.07 13.65 32.33
N THR A 405 1.09 13.57 31.43
CA THR A 405 0.70 12.36 30.70
C THR A 405 1.85 11.93 29.78
N LYS A 406 2.16 10.63 29.74
CA LYS A 406 3.17 10.08 28.82
C LYS A 406 2.47 9.69 27.53
N GLU A 407 2.82 10.35 26.43
CA GLU A 407 2.30 10.00 25.12
C GLU A 407 3.00 8.75 24.57
N VAL A 408 2.19 7.79 24.15
CA VAL A 408 2.61 6.52 23.57
C VAL A 408 1.81 6.28 22.29
N PHE A 409 2.35 5.47 21.39
CA PHE A 409 1.54 4.84 20.34
C PHE A 409 1.08 3.48 20.84
N GLU A 410 -0.19 3.18 20.60
CA GLU A 410 -0.69 1.81 20.67
C GLU A 410 -0.53 1.17 19.29
N TYR A 411 0.33 0.17 19.19
CA TYR A 411 0.51 -0.63 17.98
C TYR A 411 -0.38 -1.86 18.04
N LEU A 412 -1.07 -2.15 16.94
CA LEU A 412 -1.78 -3.40 16.71
C LEU A 412 -1.15 -4.10 15.52
N ILE A 413 -0.34 -5.13 15.79
CA ILE A 413 0.33 -5.94 14.78
C ILE A 413 -0.57 -7.13 14.43
N LEU A 414 -1.09 -7.14 13.21
CA LEU A 414 -2.01 -8.15 12.69
C LEU A 414 -1.23 -9.10 11.78
N CYS A 415 -1.24 -10.39 12.09
CA CYS A 415 -0.52 -11.42 11.35
C CYS A 415 -1.42 -12.60 10.95
N GLY A 416 -1.20 -13.18 9.76
CA GLY A 416 -1.73 -14.51 9.43
C GLY A 416 -2.51 -14.62 8.12
N GLN A 417 -3.06 -13.53 7.62
CA GLN A 417 -3.79 -13.47 6.35
C GLN A 417 -3.11 -12.41 5.48
N GLU A 418 -3.00 -12.70 4.18
CA GLU A 418 -2.58 -11.67 3.22
C GLU A 418 -3.66 -10.60 3.22
N VAL A 419 -3.28 -9.39 3.62
CA VAL A 419 -4.19 -8.25 3.82
C VAL A 419 -4.97 -7.97 2.52
N HIS A 420 -4.40 -8.35 1.39
CA HIS A 420 -5.10 -8.44 0.12
C HIS A 420 -4.67 -9.73 -0.56
N LYS A 421 -5.60 -10.69 -0.72
CA LYS A 421 -5.53 -11.53 -1.91
C LYS A 421 -5.81 -10.57 -3.07
N SER A 422 -4.77 -9.95 -3.60
CA SER A 422 -4.83 -9.57 -5.01
C SER A 422 -5.28 -10.83 -5.72
N GLN A 423 -6.40 -10.76 -6.43
CA GLN A 423 -6.86 -11.88 -7.24
C GLN A 423 -5.82 -12.28 -8.31
N TYR A 424 -4.78 -11.46 -8.47
CA TYR A 424 -3.74 -11.58 -9.46
C TYR A 424 -2.41 -12.08 -8.87
N ASP A 425 -1.79 -13.05 -9.56
CA ASP A 425 -0.45 -13.54 -9.23
C ASP A 425 0.62 -12.65 -9.86
N LEU A 426 0.92 -11.53 -9.19
CA LEU A 426 1.95 -10.58 -9.65
C LEU A 426 3.36 -11.20 -9.69
N ILE A 427 3.65 -12.25 -8.92
CA ILE A 427 4.96 -12.91 -8.95
C ILE A 427 5.12 -13.64 -10.28
N LYS A 428 4.08 -14.39 -10.68
CA LYS A 428 4.04 -15.07 -11.98
C LYS A 428 4.17 -14.07 -13.13
N LEU A 429 3.40 -12.99 -13.10
CA LEU A 429 3.46 -11.92 -14.11
C LEU A 429 4.86 -11.30 -14.21
N LYS A 430 5.47 -10.90 -13.09
CA LYS A 430 6.83 -10.32 -13.07
C LYS A 430 7.87 -11.27 -13.64
N ASN A 431 7.76 -12.56 -13.33
CA ASN A 431 8.68 -13.58 -13.88
C ASN A 431 8.51 -13.75 -15.40
N GLU A 432 7.28 -13.69 -15.90
CA GLU A 432 7.01 -13.72 -17.34
C GLU A 432 7.58 -12.49 -18.04
N ILE A 433 7.30 -11.28 -17.52
CA ILE A 433 7.83 -10.02 -18.06
C ILE A 433 9.36 -10.03 -18.13
N LYS A 434 10.05 -10.55 -17.10
CA LYS A 434 11.51 -10.69 -17.09
C LYS A 434 12.06 -11.61 -18.18
N GLY A 435 11.30 -12.64 -18.55
CA GLY A 435 11.64 -13.59 -19.61
C GLY A 435 11.34 -13.08 -21.02
N LEU A 436 10.47 -12.08 -21.15
CA LEU A 436 10.09 -11.51 -22.45
C LEU A 436 11.18 -10.58 -22.99
N VAL A 437 11.35 -10.60 -24.31
CA VAL A 437 12.08 -9.58 -25.04
C VAL A 437 11.05 -8.57 -25.55
N PRO A 438 10.99 -7.34 -25.00
CA PRO A 438 9.96 -6.38 -25.38
C PRO A 438 10.07 -6.00 -26.87
N THR A 439 8.94 -6.00 -27.58
CA THR A 439 8.90 -5.65 -29.01
C THR A 439 7.66 -4.83 -29.35
N SER A 440 7.86 -3.77 -30.13
CA SER A 440 6.78 -2.98 -30.76
C SER A 440 6.53 -3.38 -32.21
N LYS A 441 7.19 -4.44 -32.71
CA LYS A 441 7.13 -4.86 -34.11
C LYS A 441 6.18 -6.02 -34.32
N ASN A 442 5.05 -5.76 -34.97
CA ASN A 442 4.20 -6.78 -35.59
C ASN A 442 3.66 -6.24 -36.95
N PRO A 443 2.95 -7.03 -37.78
CA PRO A 443 2.43 -6.54 -39.05
C PRO A 443 1.57 -5.27 -38.94
N VAL A 444 0.78 -5.10 -37.87
CA VAL A 444 -0.08 -3.93 -37.62
C VAL A 444 0.75 -2.72 -37.24
N TYR A 445 1.60 -2.80 -36.23
CA TYR A 445 2.39 -1.67 -35.75
C TYR A 445 3.49 -1.23 -36.70
N ASN A 446 3.87 -2.06 -37.67
CA ASN A 446 4.81 -1.67 -38.73
C ASN A 446 4.16 -0.77 -39.82
N THR A 447 2.84 -0.58 -39.82
CA THR A 447 2.16 0.24 -40.85
C THR A 447 2.21 1.73 -40.55
N HIS A 448 2.42 2.14 -39.30
CA HIS A 448 2.38 3.54 -38.88
C HIS A 448 3.55 3.88 -37.95
N LEU A 449 3.75 5.18 -37.71
CA LEU A 449 4.66 5.69 -36.70
C LEU A 449 3.83 6.43 -35.66
N TYR A 450 4.05 6.11 -34.39
CA TYR A 450 3.52 6.88 -33.27
C TYR A 450 4.61 7.02 -32.20
N TRP A 451 4.75 8.21 -31.61
CA TRP A 451 5.76 8.43 -30.57
C TRP A 451 5.38 7.68 -29.29
N SER A 452 6.35 7.11 -28.60
CA SER A 452 6.15 6.34 -27.36
C SER A 452 5.29 5.06 -27.49
N GLN A 453 5.22 4.44 -28.67
CA GLN A 453 4.51 3.17 -28.82
C GLN A 453 5.05 2.09 -27.86
N LYS A 454 4.16 1.47 -27.07
CA LYS A 454 4.52 0.41 -26.11
C LYS A 454 4.69 -0.96 -26.79
N SER A 455 5.42 -1.83 -26.10
CA SER A 455 5.67 -3.20 -26.55
C SER A 455 4.40 -4.03 -26.39
N PHE A 456 3.83 -4.49 -27.50
CA PHE A 456 2.53 -5.18 -27.49
C PHE A 456 2.56 -6.47 -26.67
N ASN A 457 3.66 -7.23 -26.74
CA ASN A 457 3.81 -8.48 -25.99
C ASN A 457 3.88 -8.28 -24.46
N ILE A 458 4.26 -7.09 -23.99
CA ILE A 458 4.19 -6.75 -22.57
C ILE A 458 2.74 -6.45 -22.19
N ILE A 459 2.03 -5.68 -23.03
CA ILE A 459 0.60 -5.39 -22.84
C ILE A 459 -0.22 -6.68 -22.84
N ASP A 460 0.06 -7.63 -23.74
CA ASP A 460 -0.57 -8.95 -23.77
C ASP A 460 -0.45 -9.68 -22.43
N SER A 461 0.76 -9.69 -21.87
CA SER A 461 1.02 -10.32 -20.56
C SER A 461 0.26 -9.61 -19.45
N LEU A 462 0.25 -8.28 -19.42
CA LEU A 462 -0.54 -7.50 -18.45
C LEU A 462 -2.03 -7.83 -18.54
N ILE A 463 -2.63 -7.80 -19.74
CA ILE A 463 -4.05 -8.11 -19.94
C ILE A 463 -4.35 -9.55 -19.53
N THR A 464 -3.49 -10.50 -19.90
CA THR A 464 -3.69 -11.93 -19.63
C THR A 464 -3.71 -12.24 -18.13
N HIS A 465 -2.80 -11.63 -17.35
CA HIS A 465 -2.67 -11.93 -15.92
C HIS A 465 -3.53 -11.03 -15.03
N LEU A 466 -3.96 -9.86 -15.51
CA LEU A 466 -4.65 -8.84 -14.71
C LEU A 466 -6.13 -8.62 -15.10
N SER A 467 -6.65 -9.40 -16.05
CA SER A 467 -8.06 -9.38 -16.44
C SER A 467 -8.55 -10.76 -16.87
N SER A 468 -9.85 -10.96 -16.86
CA SER A 468 -10.55 -12.14 -17.39
C SER A 468 -11.17 -11.87 -18.75
N GLU A 469 -11.65 -12.90 -19.45
CA GLU A 469 -12.49 -12.67 -20.63
C GLU A 469 -13.72 -11.83 -20.26
N ASN A 470 -14.17 -11.00 -21.20
CA ASN A 470 -15.27 -10.04 -21.03
C ASN A 470 -15.01 -8.95 -19.98
N ASP A 471 -13.80 -8.82 -19.46
CA ASP A 471 -13.43 -7.64 -18.69
C ASP A 471 -13.19 -6.43 -19.59
N ILE A 472 -13.42 -5.23 -19.03
CA ILE A 472 -13.14 -3.96 -19.69
C ILE A 472 -11.74 -3.49 -19.32
N VAL A 473 -10.88 -3.33 -20.33
CA VAL A 473 -9.54 -2.75 -20.24
C VAL A 473 -9.60 -1.31 -20.74
N PHE A 474 -9.11 -0.37 -19.93
CA PHE A 474 -9.17 1.06 -20.23
C PHE A 474 -7.78 1.70 -20.30
N ASP A 475 -7.58 2.54 -21.31
CA ASP A 475 -6.41 3.41 -21.43
C ASP A 475 -6.83 4.89 -21.56
N PRO A 476 -6.70 5.70 -20.49
CA PRO A 476 -6.99 7.14 -20.54
C PRO A 476 -5.97 7.95 -21.35
N PHE A 477 -4.86 7.36 -21.83
CA PHE A 477 -3.85 8.02 -22.66
C PHE A 477 -3.45 7.09 -23.81
N MET A 478 -4.44 6.65 -24.60
CA MET A 478 -4.28 5.48 -25.48
C MET A 478 -3.19 5.61 -26.55
N GLY A 479 -2.85 6.83 -26.98
CA GLY A 479 -1.85 7.07 -28.02
C GLY A 479 -2.13 6.23 -29.29
N SER A 480 -1.15 5.43 -29.71
CA SER A 480 -1.30 4.49 -30.85
C SER A 480 -2.38 3.41 -30.70
N GLY A 481 -2.99 3.28 -29.52
CA GLY A 481 -4.08 2.34 -29.26
C GLY A 481 -3.65 0.90 -28.97
N VAL A 482 -2.36 0.65 -28.67
CA VAL A 482 -1.84 -0.71 -28.41
C VAL A 482 -2.67 -1.41 -27.33
N THR A 483 -2.90 -0.78 -26.18
CA THR A 483 -3.71 -1.33 -25.08
C THR A 483 -5.09 -1.78 -25.55
N VAL A 484 -5.77 -0.93 -26.32
CA VAL A 484 -7.14 -1.19 -26.81
C VAL A 484 -7.13 -2.30 -27.86
N LEU A 485 -6.19 -2.26 -28.80
CA LEU A 485 -6.05 -3.26 -29.86
C LEU A 485 -5.74 -4.65 -29.28
N GLU A 486 -4.77 -4.76 -28.37
CA GLU A 486 -4.44 -6.05 -27.75
C GLU A 486 -5.61 -6.58 -26.91
N ALA A 487 -6.39 -5.73 -26.23
CA ALA A 487 -7.57 -6.17 -25.46
C ALA A 487 -8.64 -6.84 -26.35
N VAL A 488 -8.87 -6.30 -27.55
CA VAL A 488 -9.98 -6.75 -28.41
C VAL A 488 -9.63 -7.87 -29.38
N GLN A 489 -8.40 -8.41 -29.35
CA GLN A 489 -8.04 -9.54 -30.21
C GLN A 489 -8.90 -10.78 -29.94
N GLY A 490 -9.16 -11.57 -30.99
CA GLY A 490 -10.04 -12.75 -30.95
C GLY A 490 -9.60 -13.89 -30.03
N ASN A 491 -8.33 -13.90 -29.61
CA ASN A 491 -7.78 -14.82 -28.60
C ASN A 491 -7.78 -14.22 -27.18
N MET A 492 -7.98 -12.90 -27.06
CA MET A 492 -8.01 -12.18 -25.80
C MET A 492 -9.45 -12.01 -25.32
N ASN A 493 -10.44 -11.72 -26.18
CA ASN A 493 -11.85 -11.64 -25.77
C ASN A 493 -12.13 -10.65 -24.62
N ARG A 494 -11.42 -9.51 -24.55
CA ARG A 494 -11.74 -8.40 -23.63
C ARG A 494 -12.49 -7.30 -24.39
N MET A 495 -13.08 -6.39 -23.62
CA MET A 495 -13.61 -5.11 -24.11
C MET A 495 -12.54 -4.03 -23.96
N GLY A 496 -12.35 -3.20 -24.98
CA GLY A 496 -11.36 -2.13 -24.95
C GLY A 496 -12.00 -0.75 -24.87
N ILE A 497 -11.53 0.12 -23.98
CA ILE A 497 -11.87 1.54 -24.01
C ILE A 497 -10.59 2.36 -24.10
N GLY A 498 -10.53 3.32 -25.01
CA GLY A 498 -9.40 4.24 -25.16
C GLY A 498 -9.87 5.68 -25.15
N CYS A 499 -9.06 6.57 -24.57
CA CYS A 499 -9.25 8.01 -24.67
C CYS A 499 -7.97 8.69 -25.10
N ASP A 500 -8.07 9.60 -26.06
CA ASP A 500 -6.99 10.52 -26.44
C ASP A 500 -7.59 11.88 -26.79
N VAL A 501 -6.82 12.94 -26.60
CA VAL A 501 -7.20 14.29 -27.03
C VAL A 501 -7.00 14.48 -28.54
N ASN A 502 -6.17 13.64 -29.17
CA ASN A 502 -5.86 13.68 -30.60
C ASN A 502 -6.77 12.74 -31.39
N GLU A 503 -7.36 13.24 -32.49
CA GLU A 503 -8.14 12.39 -33.41
C GLU A 503 -7.29 11.35 -34.11
N MET A 504 -5.96 11.56 -34.21
CA MET A 504 -5.02 10.62 -34.81
C MET A 504 -5.11 9.22 -34.18
N SER A 505 -5.22 9.15 -32.86
CA SER A 505 -5.34 7.89 -32.12
C SER A 505 -6.60 7.12 -32.54
N LYS A 506 -7.74 7.82 -32.61
CA LYS A 506 -9.00 7.27 -33.11
C LYS A 506 -8.93 6.89 -34.59
N PHE A 507 -8.27 7.70 -35.42
CA PHE A 507 -8.09 7.43 -36.84
C PHE A 507 -7.27 6.15 -37.09
N ILE A 508 -6.19 5.95 -36.32
CA ILE A 508 -5.34 4.75 -36.42
C ILE A 508 -6.12 3.49 -36.02
N THR A 509 -6.75 3.50 -34.84
CA THR A 509 -7.53 2.36 -34.35
C THR A 509 -8.75 2.10 -35.23
N GLY A 510 -9.40 3.16 -35.72
CA GLY A 510 -10.49 3.14 -36.71
C GLY A 510 -10.14 2.38 -37.97
N ASN A 511 -9.04 2.75 -38.61
CA ASN A 511 -8.59 2.08 -39.82
C ASN A 511 -8.28 0.59 -39.57
N ILE A 512 -7.64 0.27 -38.44
CA ILE A 512 -7.26 -1.12 -38.13
C ILE A 512 -8.48 -2.00 -37.86
N LEU A 513 -9.45 -1.52 -37.08
CA LEU A 513 -10.60 -2.32 -36.66
C LEU A 513 -11.79 -2.28 -37.64
N ASN A 514 -11.89 -1.25 -38.48
CA ASN A 514 -13.04 -1.04 -39.36
C ASN A 514 -12.64 -0.95 -40.84
N ASP A 515 -11.87 0.06 -41.24
CA ASP A 515 -11.75 0.40 -42.67
C ASP A 515 -10.89 -0.60 -43.46
N ILE A 516 -9.74 -1.03 -42.91
CA ILE A 516 -8.82 -1.98 -43.57
C ILE A 516 -9.45 -3.38 -43.76
N PRO A 517 -10.17 -3.96 -42.77
CA PRO A 517 -10.92 -5.20 -42.96
C PRO A 517 -12.02 -5.13 -44.03
N HIS A 518 -12.66 -3.97 -44.20
CA HIS A 518 -13.83 -3.78 -45.08
C HIS A 518 -13.51 -3.19 -46.47
N SER A 519 -12.23 -2.89 -46.74
CA SER A 519 -11.74 -2.45 -48.04
C SER A 519 -11.12 -3.61 -48.85
N ASP A 520 -11.44 -3.69 -50.13
CA ASP A 520 -10.73 -4.58 -51.06
C ASP A 520 -9.46 -3.89 -51.55
N LEU A 521 -8.33 -4.24 -50.91
CA LEU A 521 -7.05 -3.58 -51.15
C LEU A 521 -6.49 -3.86 -52.55
N ASN A 522 -6.92 -4.93 -53.22
CA ASN A 522 -6.40 -5.27 -54.55
C ASN A 522 -6.80 -4.23 -55.62
N PRO A 523 -8.09 -3.99 -55.90
CA PRO A 523 -8.51 -2.96 -56.85
C PRO A 523 -8.11 -1.56 -56.37
N LEU A 524 -8.18 -1.28 -55.06
CA LEU A 524 -7.80 0.01 -54.49
C LEU A 524 -6.35 0.36 -54.79
N PHE A 525 -5.42 -0.55 -54.48
CA PHE A 525 -4.00 -0.31 -54.73
C PHE A 525 -3.61 -0.48 -56.19
N SER A 526 -4.33 -1.25 -56.99
CA SER A 526 -4.14 -1.26 -58.44
C SER A 526 -4.46 0.11 -59.06
N ASN A 527 -5.56 0.74 -58.63
CA ASN A 527 -5.93 2.08 -59.09
C ASN A 527 -4.93 3.15 -58.60
N LEU A 528 -4.52 3.07 -57.34
CA LEU A 528 -3.48 3.95 -56.81
C LEU A 528 -2.16 3.77 -57.57
N GLU A 529 -1.76 2.54 -57.90
CA GLU A 529 -0.53 2.26 -58.64
C GLU A 529 -0.54 2.91 -60.03
N ASN A 530 -1.69 2.96 -60.71
CA ASN A 530 -1.84 3.71 -61.96
C ASN A 530 -1.58 5.20 -61.77
N LYS A 531 -2.20 5.82 -60.74
CA LYS A 531 -1.93 7.24 -60.41
C LYS A 531 -0.45 7.45 -60.04
N LEU A 532 0.17 6.54 -59.30
CA LEU A 532 1.59 6.62 -58.96
C LEU A 532 2.51 6.51 -60.19
N ASN A 533 2.13 5.74 -61.21
CA ASN A 533 2.83 5.71 -62.48
C ASN A 533 2.74 7.06 -63.20
N ASP A 534 1.58 7.71 -63.23
CA ASP A 534 1.41 9.04 -63.83
C ASP A 534 2.27 10.11 -63.13
N LEU A 535 2.40 10.01 -61.81
CA LEU A 535 3.24 10.90 -61.00
C LEU A 535 4.75 10.64 -61.16
N SER A 536 5.15 9.54 -61.81
CA SER A 536 6.57 9.22 -61.98
C SER A 536 7.31 10.27 -62.81
N ARG A 537 6.58 11.04 -63.65
CA ARG A 537 7.10 12.18 -64.44
C ARG A 537 7.87 13.21 -63.62
N TYR A 538 7.46 13.45 -62.36
CA TYR A 538 8.12 14.39 -61.45
C TYR A 538 9.56 13.97 -61.10
N TYR A 539 9.83 12.66 -61.15
CA TYR A 539 11.11 12.08 -60.76
C TYR A 539 11.93 11.61 -61.94
N GLU A 540 11.48 11.82 -63.18
CA GLU A 540 12.23 11.49 -64.38
C GLU A 540 13.47 12.36 -64.52
N THR A 541 14.60 11.71 -64.79
CA THR A 541 15.92 12.31 -65.00
C THR A 541 16.60 11.66 -66.20
N LYS A 542 17.46 12.39 -66.91
CA LYS A 542 18.30 11.83 -67.97
C LYS A 542 19.44 10.98 -67.40
N CYS A 543 19.67 9.80 -67.98
CA CYS A 543 20.78 8.92 -67.60
C CYS A 543 22.11 9.44 -68.16
N ASP A 544 23.09 9.67 -67.28
CA ASP A 544 24.44 10.14 -67.61
C ASP A 544 25.30 9.14 -68.42
N LYS A 545 24.84 7.90 -68.62
CA LYS A 545 25.53 6.88 -69.45
C LYS A 545 24.86 6.57 -70.77
N CYS A 546 23.55 6.36 -70.79
CA CYS A 546 22.83 5.94 -71.99
C CYS A 546 21.84 6.98 -72.53
N ASN A 547 21.75 8.15 -71.90
CA ASN A 547 20.81 9.22 -72.22
C ASN A 547 19.31 8.85 -72.17
N GLY A 548 18.96 7.62 -71.83
CA GLY A 548 17.57 7.20 -71.59
C GLY A 548 17.00 7.79 -70.29
N ILE A 549 15.69 7.66 -70.12
CA ILE A 549 14.99 8.14 -68.92
C ILE A 549 15.27 7.20 -67.75
N GLY A 550 15.65 7.78 -66.62
CA GLY A 550 15.77 7.10 -65.33
C GLY A 550 14.84 7.75 -64.30
N ILE A 551 14.53 7.01 -63.22
CA ILE A 551 13.68 7.49 -62.14
C ILE A 551 14.53 7.80 -60.91
N THR A 552 14.46 9.05 -60.46
CA THR A 552 15.11 9.54 -59.24
C THR A 552 14.54 8.84 -58.03
N SER A 553 15.41 8.30 -57.18
CA SER A 553 15.06 7.62 -55.94
C SER A 553 15.39 8.47 -54.71
N LYS A 554 16.46 9.28 -54.79
CA LYS A 554 16.95 10.13 -53.70
C LYS A 554 17.75 11.29 -54.27
N VAL A 555 17.58 12.48 -53.69
CA VAL A 555 18.42 13.67 -53.99
C VAL A 555 19.09 14.14 -52.71
N VAL A 556 20.39 14.44 -52.78
CA VAL A 556 21.16 15.07 -51.69
C VAL A 556 21.43 16.51 -52.04
N PHE A 557 21.16 17.45 -51.13
CA PHE A 557 21.26 18.89 -51.38
C PHE A 557 21.53 19.69 -50.10
N ASP A 558 21.84 20.99 -50.21
CA ASP A 558 21.86 21.93 -49.10
C ASP A 558 20.70 22.93 -49.20
N LYS A 559 20.15 23.32 -48.03
CA LYS A 559 19.09 24.32 -47.85
C LYS A 559 19.49 25.27 -46.71
N PRO A 560 20.36 26.26 -46.96
CA PRO A 560 20.95 27.08 -45.89
C PRO A 560 19.89 27.91 -45.13
N GLU A 561 18.87 28.36 -45.84
CA GLU A 561 17.74 29.12 -45.32
C GLU A 561 16.48 28.25 -45.28
N ARG A 562 15.80 28.25 -44.14
CA ARG A 562 14.72 27.30 -43.87
C ARG A 562 13.43 27.61 -44.65
N THR A 563 13.12 28.89 -44.82
CA THR A 563 11.87 29.41 -45.41
C THR A 563 12.02 29.83 -46.87
N THR A 564 13.22 29.67 -47.46
CA THR A 564 13.46 29.97 -48.88
C THR A 564 13.88 28.71 -49.62
N ASN A 565 13.51 28.62 -50.90
CA ASN A 565 13.79 27.48 -51.76
C ASN A 565 15.10 27.65 -52.54
N ASN A 566 16.14 28.15 -51.87
CA ASN A 566 17.48 28.25 -52.45
C ASN A 566 18.25 26.95 -52.19
N PHE A 567 18.33 26.09 -53.20
CA PHE A 567 18.90 24.75 -53.08
C PHE A 567 20.23 24.62 -53.81
N SER A 568 21.17 23.89 -53.22
CA SER A 568 22.40 23.43 -53.88
C SER A 568 22.37 21.91 -53.97
N ILE A 569 22.05 21.36 -55.14
CA ILE A 569 21.94 19.91 -55.34
C ILE A 569 23.36 19.33 -55.48
N LYS A 570 23.66 18.32 -54.66
CA LYS A 570 24.98 17.66 -54.59
C LYS A 570 25.04 16.33 -55.33
N ALA A 571 23.93 15.59 -55.36
CA ALA A 571 23.89 14.27 -55.98
C ALA A 571 22.45 13.80 -56.22
N ILE A 572 22.22 13.18 -57.36
CA ILE A 572 20.95 12.54 -57.72
C ILE A 572 21.18 11.04 -57.86
N SER A 573 20.56 10.26 -56.97
CA SER A 573 20.53 8.80 -57.06
C SER A 573 19.30 8.35 -57.81
N TYR A 574 19.47 7.62 -58.91
CA TYR A 574 18.38 7.22 -59.80
C TYR A 574 18.55 5.80 -60.33
N THR A 575 17.47 5.21 -60.83
CA THR A 575 17.48 3.89 -61.47
C THR A 575 17.12 4.02 -62.94
N CYS A 576 18.04 3.59 -63.81
CA CYS A 576 17.81 3.50 -65.25
C CYS A 576 17.41 2.06 -65.63
N PRO A 577 16.40 1.84 -66.49
CA PRO A 577 16.03 0.51 -66.98
C PRO A 577 17.21 -0.26 -67.59
N ASN A 578 18.05 0.46 -68.35
CA ASN A 578 19.18 -0.10 -69.09
C ASN A 578 20.47 -0.18 -68.24
N CYS A 579 20.74 0.86 -67.43
CA CYS A 579 22.01 0.99 -66.71
C CYS A 579 21.94 0.68 -65.21
N LYS A 580 20.77 0.27 -64.70
CA LYS A 580 20.50 0.01 -63.28
C LYS A 580 20.74 1.26 -62.40
N LYS A 581 21.07 1.07 -61.11
CA LYS A 581 21.23 2.16 -60.14
C LYS A 581 22.50 2.96 -60.41
N ARG A 582 22.37 4.29 -60.44
CA ARG A 582 23.47 5.23 -60.68
C ARG A 582 23.32 6.48 -59.82
N VAL A 583 24.40 7.25 -59.75
CA VAL A 583 24.45 8.58 -59.13
C VAL A 583 25.02 9.54 -60.16
N LYS A 584 24.42 10.71 -60.33
CA LYS A 584 24.91 11.78 -61.20
C LYS A 584 24.88 13.14 -60.51
N GLU A 585 25.62 14.08 -61.08
CA GLU A 585 25.45 15.52 -60.82
C GLU A 585 24.15 16.03 -61.48
N PRO A 586 23.51 17.08 -60.94
CA PRO A 586 22.29 17.63 -61.50
C PRO A 586 22.53 18.33 -62.86
N ASP A 587 21.54 18.26 -63.74
CA ASP A 587 21.41 19.12 -64.93
C ASP A 587 20.30 20.18 -64.75
N GLU A 588 20.13 21.06 -65.74
CA GLU A 588 19.13 22.14 -65.68
C GLU A 588 17.68 21.63 -65.56
N ASP A 589 17.36 20.47 -66.18
CA ASP A 589 16.04 19.85 -66.08
C ASP A 589 15.82 19.31 -64.67
N ASP A 590 16.83 18.70 -64.06
CA ASP A 590 16.75 18.25 -62.67
C ASP A 590 16.51 19.42 -61.70
N TYR A 591 17.24 20.53 -61.85
CA TYR A 591 17.06 21.72 -61.00
C TYR A 591 15.65 22.30 -61.15
N THR A 592 15.16 22.38 -62.38
CA THR A 592 13.82 22.88 -62.69
C THR A 592 12.75 22.01 -62.04
N LYS A 593 12.76 20.69 -62.27
CA LYS A 593 11.80 19.75 -61.69
C LYS A 593 11.88 19.70 -60.17
N PHE A 594 13.07 19.78 -59.59
CA PHE A 594 13.28 19.75 -58.14
C PHE A 594 12.69 20.98 -57.43
N SER A 595 12.82 22.15 -58.06
CA SER A 595 12.54 23.45 -57.43
C SER A 595 11.18 24.04 -57.79
N THR A 596 10.44 23.44 -58.73
CA THR A 596 9.14 23.93 -59.18
C THR A 596 8.00 23.37 -58.34
N VAL A 597 7.03 24.22 -58.01
CA VAL A 597 5.73 23.81 -57.48
C VAL A 597 4.75 23.75 -58.65
N GLU A 598 4.30 22.54 -59.03
CA GLU A 598 3.31 22.35 -60.10
C GLU A 598 1.86 22.35 -59.57
N ASN A 599 1.65 21.92 -58.32
CA ASN A 599 0.33 21.86 -57.69
C ASN A 599 0.41 22.16 -56.18
N ASP A 600 -0.38 23.12 -55.71
CA ASP A 600 -0.49 23.53 -54.31
C ASP A 600 -1.95 23.76 -53.86
N ARG A 601 -2.92 23.27 -54.63
CA ARG A 601 -4.34 23.64 -54.48
C ARG A 601 -5.08 22.86 -53.40
N TYR A 602 -4.60 21.68 -53.03
CA TYR A 602 -5.35 20.71 -52.23
C TYR A 602 -4.87 20.62 -50.78
N VAL A 603 -3.59 20.87 -50.53
CA VAL A 603 -3.01 20.93 -49.20
C VAL A 603 -2.89 22.38 -48.77
N PRO A 604 -3.62 22.83 -47.72
CA PRO A 604 -3.55 24.21 -47.28
C PRO A 604 -2.15 24.53 -46.73
N ASN A 605 -1.52 25.56 -47.29
CA ASN A 605 -0.19 25.98 -46.86
C ASN A 605 -0.23 26.83 -45.57
N ILE A 606 -0.47 26.18 -44.44
CA ILE A 606 -0.63 26.82 -43.13
C ILE A 606 0.71 27.27 -42.51
N HIS A 607 0.63 28.30 -41.66
CA HIS A 607 1.71 28.65 -40.73
C HIS A 607 1.80 27.61 -39.60
N LEU A 608 3.03 27.24 -39.24
CA LEU A 608 3.29 26.33 -38.14
C LEU A 608 3.42 27.10 -36.83
N MET A 609 2.88 26.53 -35.75
CA MET A 609 2.99 27.04 -34.39
C MET A 609 4.45 27.02 -33.95
N GLN A 610 4.93 28.19 -33.52
CA GLN A 610 6.31 28.35 -33.06
C GLN A 610 6.57 27.50 -31.81
N ASN A 611 7.59 26.66 -31.88
CA ASN A 611 8.12 25.98 -30.71
C ASN A 611 9.60 25.62 -30.93
N SER A 612 10.46 26.15 -30.07
CA SER A 612 11.90 25.94 -30.13
C SER A 612 12.31 24.49 -29.89
N LYS A 613 11.55 23.73 -29.07
CA LYS A 613 11.86 22.34 -28.71
C LYS A 613 11.74 21.38 -29.88
N ILE A 614 10.79 21.65 -30.78
CA ILE A 614 10.57 20.89 -32.02
C ILE A 614 11.12 21.61 -33.25
N ALA A 615 11.93 22.66 -33.02
CA ALA A 615 12.66 23.44 -34.01
C ALA A 615 11.76 24.05 -35.11
N VAL A 616 10.63 24.62 -34.70
CA VAL A 616 9.71 25.39 -35.55
C VAL A 616 9.90 26.89 -35.29
N GLY A 617 10.24 27.63 -36.35
CA GLY A 617 10.41 29.09 -36.32
C GLY A 617 9.10 29.86 -36.49
N THR A 618 9.13 31.18 -36.26
CA THR A 618 7.96 32.08 -36.33
C THR A 618 7.32 32.20 -37.71
N SER A 619 8.11 31.98 -38.77
CA SER A 619 7.68 32.20 -40.15
C SER A 619 7.56 30.89 -40.94
N ASP A 620 7.76 29.75 -40.29
CA ASP A 620 7.73 28.44 -40.96
C ASP A 620 6.32 28.11 -41.45
N ARG A 621 6.23 27.55 -42.66
CA ARG A 621 5.01 27.01 -43.25
C ARG A 621 5.12 25.52 -43.51
N ILE A 622 3.98 24.85 -43.67
CA ILE A 622 3.97 23.41 -43.98
C ILE A 622 4.71 23.09 -45.30
N SER A 623 4.65 23.98 -46.30
CA SER A 623 5.39 23.81 -47.55
C SER A 623 6.90 23.76 -47.36
N ASP A 624 7.44 24.44 -46.34
CA ASP A 624 8.89 24.54 -46.11
C ASP A 624 9.51 23.21 -45.65
N ILE A 625 8.68 22.33 -45.06
CA ILE A 625 9.05 21.00 -44.59
C ILE A 625 9.41 20.05 -45.75
N PHE A 626 8.92 20.34 -46.95
CA PHE A 626 9.08 19.52 -48.15
C PHE A 626 9.86 20.28 -49.22
N THR A 627 10.40 19.55 -50.21
CA THR A 627 10.88 20.20 -51.45
C THR A 627 9.67 20.62 -52.29
N PRO A 628 9.78 21.65 -53.15
CA PRO A 628 8.71 22.08 -54.06
C PRO A 628 8.10 20.93 -54.86
N ARG A 629 8.97 20.05 -55.39
CA ARG A 629 8.55 18.81 -56.06
C ARG A 629 7.74 17.89 -55.17
N ASN A 630 8.26 17.53 -53.99
CA ASN A 630 7.55 16.61 -53.09
C ASN A 630 6.22 17.22 -52.62
N PHE A 631 6.17 18.53 -52.39
CA PHE A 631 4.93 19.21 -52.02
C PHE A 631 3.88 19.12 -53.16
N SER A 632 4.30 19.24 -54.42
CA SER A 632 3.42 19.07 -55.59
C SER A 632 2.88 17.65 -55.70
N VAL A 633 3.75 16.64 -55.56
CA VAL A 633 3.37 15.23 -55.60
C VAL A 633 2.39 14.90 -54.48
N LEU A 634 2.60 15.42 -53.26
CA LEU A 634 1.67 15.23 -52.15
C LEU A 634 0.30 15.88 -52.42
N ASN A 635 0.26 17.07 -53.04
CA ASN A 635 -1.00 17.72 -53.43
C ASN A 635 -1.80 16.87 -54.42
N GLU A 636 -1.16 16.31 -55.45
CA GLU A 636 -1.84 15.42 -56.41
C GLU A 636 -2.29 14.09 -55.78
N ILE A 637 -1.58 13.60 -54.76
CA ILE A 637 -2.02 12.42 -53.99
C ILE A 637 -3.25 12.78 -53.15
N VAL A 638 -3.25 13.92 -52.46
CA VAL A 638 -4.41 14.37 -51.67
C VAL A 638 -5.63 14.60 -52.56
N GLU A 639 -5.45 15.20 -53.73
CA GLU A 639 -6.49 15.32 -54.77
C GLU A 639 -7.10 13.96 -55.13
N TYR A 640 -6.24 12.97 -55.44
CA TYR A 640 -6.68 11.62 -55.78
C TYR A 640 -7.46 10.96 -54.63
N ILE A 641 -7.00 11.13 -53.39
CA ILE A 641 -7.68 10.60 -52.21
C ILE A 641 -9.04 11.27 -52.04
N GLN A 642 -9.13 12.60 -52.14
CA GLN A 642 -10.39 13.34 -52.01
C GLN A 642 -11.40 12.96 -53.10
N ALA A 643 -10.93 12.61 -54.32
CA ALA A 643 -11.78 12.13 -55.40
C ALA A 643 -12.27 10.67 -55.22
N THR A 644 -11.74 9.93 -54.24
CA THR A 644 -12.14 8.54 -53.98
C THR A 644 -13.51 8.48 -53.29
N GLY A 645 -14.49 7.90 -53.98
CA GLY A 645 -15.90 7.94 -53.59
C GLY A 645 -16.26 7.13 -52.34
N LYS A 646 -15.67 5.95 -52.14
CA LYS A 646 -15.95 5.10 -50.98
C LYS A 646 -15.17 5.57 -49.74
N ASP A 647 -15.88 5.81 -48.63
CA ASP A 647 -15.29 6.39 -47.41
C ASP A 647 -14.22 5.47 -46.79
N GLU A 648 -14.44 4.15 -46.74
CA GLU A 648 -13.46 3.20 -46.20
C GLU A 648 -12.17 3.21 -47.03
N ASP A 649 -12.29 3.24 -48.35
CA ASP A 649 -11.14 3.28 -49.25
C ASP A 649 -10.38 4.61 -49.10
N ARG A 650 -11.11 5.73 -48.95
CA ARG A 650 -10.52 7.05 -48.68
C ARG A 650 -9.74 7.06 -47.37
N ASN A 651 -10.29 6.47 -46.31
CA ASN A 651 -9.63 6.36 -45.02
C ASN A 651 -8.37 5.50 -45.11
N VAL A 652 -8.43 4.35 -45.78
CA VAL A 652 -7.27 3.48 -46.02
C VAL A 652 -6.16 4.20 -46.79
N LEU A 653 -6.51 5.00 -47.80
CA LEU A 653 -5.54 5.79 -48.54
C LEU A 653 -4.95 6.93 -47.69
N ASN A 654 -5.76 7.61 -46.87
CA ASN A 654 -5.28 8.60 -45.90
C ASN A 654 -4.35 7.96 -44.85
N TYR A 655 -4.66 6.75 -44.40
CA TYR A 655 -3.82 5.98 -43.48
C TYR A 655 -2.48 5.62 -44.14
N LEU A 656 -2.50 5.23 -45.41
CA LEU A 656 -1.29 5.00 -46.21
C LEU A 656 -0.47 6.29 -46.35
N LEU A 657 -1.09 7.42 -46.66
CA LEU A 657 -0.42 8.72 -46.76
C LEU A 657 0.22 9.14 -45.43
N MET A 658 -0.52 9.03 -44.33
CA MET A 658 -0.02 9.29 -42.98
C MET A 658 1.26 8.49 -42.68
N SER A 659 1.33 7.23 -43.10
CA SER A 659 2.50 6.37 -42.88
C SER A 659 3.79 6.80 -43.58
N VAL A 660 3.71 7.74 -44.54
CA VAL A 660 4.87 8.24 -45.32
C VAL A 660 5.21 9.71 -45.09
N LEU A 661 4.31 10.55 -44.56
CA LEU A 661 4.55 12.00 -44.46
C LEU A 661 5.85 12.36 -43.73
N HIS A 662 6.13 11.72 -42.59
CA HIS A 662 7.37 11.93 -41.84
C HIS A 662 8.65 11.45 -42.57
N LEU A 663 8.50 10.62 -43.61
CA LEU A 663 9.60 10.16 -44.48
C LEU A 663 9.75 11.00 -45.75
N ALA A 664 8.65 11.63 -46.20
CA ALA A 664 8.58 12.46 -47.40
C ALA A 664 9.13 13.86 -47.20
N LYS A 665 9.23 14.32 -45.94
CA LYS A 665 9.85 15.59 -45.57
C LYS A 665 11.34 15.64 -45.94
N ILE A 666 11.91 16.84 -45.90
CA ILE A 666 13.36 17.03 -45.97
C ILE A 666 14.02 16.37 -44.74
N THR A 667 14.92 15.42 -45.00
CA THR A 667 15.64 14.64 -43.96
C THR A 667 17.14 14.83 -44.05
N ASP A 668 17.90 14.35 -43.08
CA ASP A 668 19.36 14.31 -43.10
C ASP A 668 19.89 13.01 -43.76
N THR A 669 21.17 13.01 -44.18
CA THR A 669 21.81 11.82 -44.81
C THR A 669 21.80 10.56 -43.95
N HIS A 670 21.82 10.71 -42.63
CA HIS A 670 21.72 9.58 -41.71
C HIS A 670 20.28 9.13 -41.48
N SER A 671 19.28 9.90 -41.93
CA SER A 671 17.86 9.67 -41.66
C SER A 671 17.59 9.43 -40.16
N ASN A 672 18.40 10.05 -39.30
CA ASN A 672 18.40 9.82 -37.85
C ASN A 672 17.40 10.72 -37.12
N SER A 673 16.89 11.75 -37.78
CA SER A 673 16.01 12.74 -37.15
C SER A 673 14.60 12.18 -36.93
N GLN A 674 14.31 11.74 -35.71
CA GLN A 674 12.97 11.36 -35.23
C GLN A 674 12.00 12.56 -35.08
N TRP A 675 12.42 13.76 -35.50
CA TRP A 675 11.73 15.03 -35.31
C TRP A 675 10.95 15.42 -36.59
N PRO A 676 9.60 15.35 -36.57
CA PRO A 676 8.77 15.51 -37.77
C PRO A 676 8.84 16.88 -38.42
N LEU A 677 9.07 17.93 -37.62
CA LEU A 677 9.03 19.32 -38.07
C LEU A 677 10.43 19.95 -38.17
N TRP A 678 11.48 19.19 -37.90
CA TRP A 678 12.85 19.67 -38.05
C TRP A 678 13.33 19.55 -39.50
N ILE A 679 13.94 20.62 -40.02
CA ILE A 679 14.57 20.70 -41.34
C ILE A 679 16.10 20.88 -41.16
N PRO A 680 16.94 19.96 -41.68
CA PRO A 680 18.39 20.16 -41.73
C PRO A 680 18.78 21.27 -42.70
N LYS A 681 19.94 21.91 -42.47
CA LYS A 681 20.46 22.96 -43.36
C LYS A 681 21.43 22.44 -44.43
N SER A 682 22.19 21.40 -44.09
CA SER A 682 23.21 20.81 -44.97
C SER A 682 23.05 19.30 -45.05
N ASN A 683 23.50 18.73 -46.17
CA ASN A 683 23.36 17.31 -46.50
C ASN A 683 21.90 16.83 -46.30
N CYS A 684 20.98 17.67 -46.77
CA CYS A 684 19.57 17.41 -46.84
C CYS A 684 19.30 16.28 -47.83
N VAL A 685 18.20 15.57 -47.62
CA VAL A 685 17.78 14.42 -48.41
C VAL A 685 16.31 14.55 -48.73
N GLU A 686 16.02 14.54 -50.03
CA GLU A 686 14.70 14.28 -50.58
C GLU A 686 14.60 12.80 -50.96
N LYS A 687 13.50 12.14 -50.59
CA LYS A 687 13.17 10.77 -50.98
C LYS A 687 11.99 10.80 -51.93
N ASN A 688 12.02 9.93 -52.94
CA ASN A 688 10.89 9.75 -53.86
C ASN A 688 9.66 9.21 -53.11
N ILE A 689 8.56 9.97 -53.13
CA ILE A 689 7.32 9.63 -52.42
C ILE A 689 6.66 8.36 -52.99
N ILE A 690 6.75 8.15 -54.29
CA ILE A 690 6.16 6.99 -54.98
C ILE A 690 6.82 5.70 -54.45
N ASP A 691 8.15 5.71 -54.34
CA ASP A 691 8.90 4.57 -53.77
C ASP A 691 8.54 4.31 -52.30
N LEU A 692 8.27 5.37 -51.52
CA LEU A 692 7.85 5.25 -50.12
C LEU A 692 6.45 4.63 -50.02
N LEU A 693 5.48 5.10 -50.82
CA LEU A 693 4.12 4.59 -50.88
C LEU A 693 4.09 3.13 -51.33
N ARG A 694 4.80 2.77 -52.41
CA ARG A 694 4.92 1.37 -52.88
C ARG A 694 5.42 0.42 -51.81
N ARG A 695 6.38 0.86 -50.97
CA ARG A 695 6.86 0.06 -49.83
C ARG A 695 5.80 -0.09 -48.75
N ARG A 696 5.07 0.99 -48.44
CA ARG A 696 4.02 0.96 -47.42
C ARG A 696 2.77 0.19 -47.85
N ILE A 697 2.42 0.19 -49.14
CA ILE A 697 1.38 -0.67 -49.73
C ILE A 697 1.65 -2.13 -49.39
N LYS A 698 2.89 -2.62 -49.62
CA LYS A 698 3.27 -4.01 -49.29
C LYS A 698 3.12 -4.33 -47.80
N ASN A 699 3.49 -3.38 -46.93
CA ASN A 699 3.32 -3.54 -45.48
C ASN A 699 1.85 -3.60 -45.09
N LEU A 700 1.01 -2.76 -45.70
CA LEU A 700 -0.41 -2.68 -45.40
C LEU A 700 -1.18 -3.92 -45.88
N VAL A 701 -0.83 -4.47 -47.05
CA VAL A 701 -1.37 -5.78 -47.51
C VAL A 701 -0.98 -6.91 -46.56
N LYS A 702 0.26 -6.91 -46.04
CA LYS A 702 0.68 -7.89 -45.03
C LYS A 702 -0.07 -7.69 -43.71
N ALA A 703 -0.31 -6.44 -43.31
CA ALA A 703 -1.06 -6.10 -42.11
C ALA A 703 -2.53 -6.52 -42.22
N GLN A 704 -3.19 -6.30 -43.37
CA GLN A 704 -4.58 -6.71 -43.57
C GLN A 704 -4.80 -8.20 -43.31
N LYS A 705 -3.90 -9.06 -43.81
CA LYS A 705 -3.97 -10.51 -43.55
C LYS A 705 -3.92 -10.82 -42.05
N TYR A 706 -3.05 -10.13 -41.32
CA TYR A 706 -2.94 -10.27 -39.87
C TYR A 706 -4.18 -9.71 -39.16
N ILE A 707 -4.68 -8.55 -39.59
CA ILE A 707 -5.87 -7.91 -39.01
C ILE A 707 -7.09 -8.82 -39.15
N ILE A 708 -7.36 -9.33 -40.36
CA ILE A 708 -8.48 -10.26 -40.61
C ILE A 708 -8.35 -11.52 -39.75
N GLN A 709 -7.14 -12.02 -39.52
CA GLN A 709 -6.92 -13.21 -38.70
C GLN A 709 -7.16 -12.95 -37.19
N HIS A 710 -6.74 -11.80 -36.66
CA HIS A 710 -6.71 -11.53 -35.23
C HIS A 710 -7.90 -10.69 -34.72
N TYR A 711 -8.53 -9.92 -35.59
CA TYR A 711 -9.56 -8.92 -35.25
C TYR A 711 -10.90 -9.18 -35.96
N ALA A 712 -11.12 -10.38 -36.51
CA ALA A 712 -12.36 -10.72 -37.24
C ALA A 712 -13.66 -10.47 -36.45
N LYS A 713 -13.60 -10.59 -35.12
CA LYS A 713 -14.73 -10.39 -34.21
C LYS A 713 -14.77 -8.97 -33.62
N SER A 714 -13.73 -8.17 -33.87
CA SER A 714 -13.58 -6.88 -33.25
C SER A 714 -14.43 -5.84 -33.97
N LYS A 715 -14.98 -4.88 -33.22
CA LYS A 715 -15.82 -3.82 -33.76
C LYS A 715 -15.63 -2.54 -32.95
N LEU A 716 -15.71 -1.39 -33.62
CA LEU A 716 -15.83 -0.11 -32.95
C LEU A 716 -17.28 0.24 -32.65
N VAL A 717 -17.52 0.70 -31.43
CA VAL A 717 -18.84 1.13 -30.97
C VAL A 717 -18.86 2.63 -30.68
N SER A 718 -20.06 3.21 -30.68
CA SER A 718 -20.22 4.66 -30.56
C SER A 718 -20.37 5.14 -29.12
N ASN A 719 -20.83 4.27 -28.23
CA ASN A 719 -21.11 4.57 -26.83
C ASN A 719 -20.93 3.33 -25.95
N TYR A 720 -20.92 3.53 -24.63
CA TYR A 720 -20.71 2.47 -23.65
C TYR A 720 -21.77 1.35 -23.70
N SER A 721 -23.04 1.68 -23.98
CA SER A 721 -24.12 0.67 -23.96
C SER A 721 -24.04 -0.35 -25.10
N GLU A 722 -23.29 -0.05 -26.15
CA GLU A 722 -23.02 -0.96 -27.27
C GLU A 722 -21.80 -1.86 -27.03
N LEU A 723 -21.04 -1.66 -25.95
CA LEU A 723 -19.80 -2.39 -25.70
C LEU A 723 -20.09 -3.86 -25.37
N ASP A 724 -19.42 -4.76 -26.09
CA ASP A 724 -19.54 -6.22 -25.94
C ASP A 724 -18.17 -6.88 -26.19
N THR A 725 -18.04 -8.18 -25.98
CA THR A 725 -16.81 -8.95 -26.14
C THR A 725 -16.11 -8.65 -27.48
N ASN A 726 -14.81 -8.33 -27.42
CA ASN A 726 -13.97 -7.87 -28.55
C ASN A 726 -14.32 -6.49 -29.12
N TYR A 727 -15.24 -5.73 -28.53
CA TYR A 727 -15.57 -4.40 -29.03
C TYR A 727 -14.71 -3.33 -28.36
N ALA A 728 -14.46 -2.26 -29.10
CA ALA A 728 -13.69 -1.11 -28.66
C ALA A 728 -14.53 0.17 -28.71
N LEU A 729 -14.46 0.97 -27.64
CA LEU A 729 -14.97 2.34 -27.58
C LEU A 729 -13.80 3.32 -27.54
N ILE A 730 -13.79 4.29 -28.46
CA ILE A 730 -12.73 5.31 -28.53
C ILE A 730 -13.32 6.70 -28.31
N LEU A 731 -12.90 7.33 -27.23
CA LEU A 731 -13.26 8.71 -26.87
C LEU A 731 -12.20 9.67 -27.39
N THR A 732 -12.63 10.80 -27.94
CA THR A 732 -11.74 11.87 -28.40
C THR A 732 -12.00 13.16 -27.63
N LYS A 733 -11.44 13.25 -26.43
CA LYS A 733 -11.58 14.38 -25.50
C LYS A 733 -10.45 14.35 -24.47
N GLY A 734 -10.29 15.44 -23.70
CA GLY A 734 -9.43 15.43 -22.52
C GLY A 734 -9.94 14.41 -21.49
N SER A 735 -9.07 13.50 -21.04
CA SER A 735 -9.44 12.38 -20.15
C SER A 735 -9.96 12.85 -18.80
N GLN A 736 -9.56 14.04 -18.35
CA GLN A 736 -10.09 14.71 -17.15
C GLN A 736 -11.59 15.00 -17.23
N TYR A 737 -12.16 15.05 -18.44
CA TYR A 737 -13.58 15.32 -18.68
C TYR A 737 -14.41 14.07 -18.97
N ILE A 738 -13.89 12.87 -18.73
CA ILE A 738 -14.67 11.63 -18.83
C ILE A 738 -15.71 11.60 -17.69
N THR A 739 -16.97 11.53 -18.09
CA THR A 739 -18.14 11.57 -17.19
C THR A 739 -18.69 10.17 -16.92
N ASN A 740 -19.75 10.09 -16.11
CA ASN A 740 -20.48 8.83 -15.89
C ASN A 740 -21.30 8.37 -17.10
N ASP A 741 -21.69 9.30 -17.98
CA ASP A 741 -22.41 8.99 -19.22
C ASP A 741 -21.46 8.42 -20.29
N ASP A 742 -20.20 8.86 -20.28
CA ASP A 742 -19.16 8.32 -21.16
C ASP A 742 -18.77 6.89 -20.74
N ILE A 743 -18.47 6.69 -19.45
CA ILE A 743 -18.08 5.41 -18.85
C ILE A 743 -18.68 5.36 -17.45
N PRO A 744 -19.52 4.37 -17.08
CA PRO A 744 -20.05 4.27 -15.73
C PRO A 744 -18.96 4.08 -14.66
N ASP A 745 -19.17 4.62 -13.46
CA ASP A 745 -18.33 4.32 -12.31
C ASP A 745 -18.35 2.81 -11.98
N ASN A 746 -17.28 2.29 -11.37
CA ASN A 746 -17.16 0.87 -10.99
C ASN A 746 -17.32 -0.13 -12.16
N SER A 747 -17.01 0.27 -13.39
CA SER A 747 -17.20 -0.57 -14.58
C SER A 747 -15.92 -1.18 -15.13
N ILE A 748 -14.79 -0.48 -14.98
CA ILE A 748 -13.50 -0.89 -15.54
C ILE A 748 -12.85 -1.97 -14.67
N SER A 749 -12.32 -3.01 -15.30
CA SER A 749 -11.65 -4.11 -14.61
C SER A 749 -10.12 -3.96 -14.58
N LEU A 750 -9.53 -3.27 -15.55
CA LEU A 750 -8.09 -3.05 -15.63
C LEU A 750 -7.80 -1.72 -16.31
N ILE A 751 -6.90 -0.92 -15.73
CA ILE A 751 -6.34 0.26 -16.40
C ILE A 751 -4.89 -0.06 -16.77
N ILE A 752 -4.51 0.16 -18.03
CA ILE A 752 -3.10 0.14 -18.46
C ILE A 752 -2.86 1.45 -19.19
N THR A 753 -1.90 2.24 -18.73
CA THR A 753 -1.72 3.58 -19.29
C THR A 753 -0.30 4.12 -19.18
N ASP A 754 0.02 5.07 -20.06
CA ASP A 754 1.30 5.79 -20.15
C ASP A 754 1.01 7.28 -20.34
N PRO A 755 0.86 8.06 -19.25
CA PRO A 755 0.62 9.49 -19.38
C PRO A 755 1.80 10.18 -20.06
N PRO A 756 1.57 11.26 -20.84
CA PRO A 756 2.64 12.05 -21.43
C PRO A 756 3.62 12.58 -20.38
N TYR A 757 4.93 12.46 -20.60
CA TYR A 757 5.93 12.94 -19.65
C TYR A 757 6.31 14.39 -19.88
N MET A 758 5.68 15.30 -19.14
CA MET A 758 6.03 16.72 -19.11
C MET A 758 6.18 17.30 -20.52
N ASP A 759 7.35 17.81 -20.88
CA ASP A 759 7.63 18.42 -22.18
C ASP A 759 8.40 17.47 -23.13
N GLN A 760 8.57 16.18 -22.80
CA GLN A 760 9.45 15.28 -23.56
C GLN A 760 8.99 15.05 -25.00
N VAL A 761 7.69 14.86 -25.20
CA VAL A 761 7.06 14.62 -26.51
C VAL A 761 5.82 15.51 -26.61
N LEU A 762 5.76 16.33 -27.66
CA LEU A 762 4.71 17.32 -27.87
C LEU A 762 3.74 16.81 -28.95
N TYR A 763 2.89 15.85 -28.57
CA TYR A 763 2.08 15.05 -29.49
C TYR A 763 1.20 15.88 -30.41
N SER A 764 0.37 16.76 -29.84
CA SER A 764 -0.57 17.59 -30.61
C SER A 764 0.16 18.59 -31.52
N GLU A 765 1.32 19.09 -31.10
CA GLU A 765 2.12 20.01 -31.91
C GLU A 765 2.79 19.29 -33.09
N TYR A 766 3.11 18.00 -32.97
CA TYR A 766 3.54 17.20 -34.13
C TYR A 766 2.41 16.94 -35.12
N MET A 767 1.15 16.97 -34.69
CA MET A 767 -0.01 16.77 -35.58
C MET A 767 -0.15 17.86 -36.64
N GLN A 768 0.54 19.00 -36.47
CA GLN A 768 0.64 20.04 -37.49
C GLN A 768 1.21 19.54 -38.83
N LEU A 769 2.05 18.50 -38.81
CA LEU A 769 2.53 17.86 -40.04
C LEU A 769 1.42 17.11 -40.79
N TYR A 770 0.49 16.50 -40.06
CA TYR A 770 -0.48 15.55 -40.61
C TYR A 770 -1.81 16.22 -40.97
N LYS A 771 -2.28 17.14 -40.12
CA LYS A 771 -3.59 17.79 -40.26
C LYS A 771 -3.85 18.38 -41.66
N PRO A 772 -2.91 19.09 -42.31
CA PRO A 772 -3.14 19.64 -43.65
C PRO A 772 -3.36 18.59 -44.74
N PHE A 773 -2.88 17.36 -44.57
CA PHE A 773 -2.92 16.33 -45.61
C PHE A 773 -4.09 15.37 -45.45
N ILE A 774 -4.42 14.98 -44.21
CA ILE A 774 -5.43 13.94 -43.93
C ILE A 774 -6.64 14.46 -43.14
N GLY A 775 -6.64 15.72 -42.71
CA GLY A 775 -7.78 16.36 -42.05
C GLY A 775 -8.02 15.99 -40.59
N VAL A 776 -7.13 15.21 -39.94
CA VAL A 776 -7.30 14.85 -38.52
C VAL A 776 -7.06 16.05 -37.59
N GLY A 777 -8.01 16.27 -36.69
CA GLY A 777 -7.98 17.30 -35.66
C GLY A 777 -7.15 16.93 -34.43
N PHE A 778 -6.86 17.94 -33.62
CA PHE A 778 -6.22 17.80 -32.32
C PHE A 778 -6.61 18.98 -31.43
N ASN A 779 -6.66 18.76 -30.11
CA ASN A 779 -7.01 19.77 -29.14
C ASN A 779 -5.79 20.10 -28.26
N LEU A 780 -5.32 21.35 -28.38
CA LEU A 780 -4.16 21.86 -27.64
C LEU A 780 -4.51 22.30 -26.22
N GLN A 781 -5.76 22.64 -25.93
CA GLN A 781 -6.15 23.19 -24.63
C GLN A 781 -6.24 22.10 -23.57
N ASP A 782 -6.79 20.95 -23.94
CA ASP A 782 -7.06 19.87 -22.99
C ASP A 782 -5.90 18.87 -22.86
N GLU A 783 -4.83 19.05 -23.65
CA GLU A 783 -3.64 18.20 -23.62
C GLU A 783 -2.86 18.38 -22.30
N ILE A 784 -2.46 17.25 -21.70
CA ILE A 784 -1.74 17.18 -20.43
C ILE A 784 -0.24 17.03 -20.71
N ILE A 785 0.42 18.15 -21.02
CA ILE A 785 1.87 18.25 -21.24
C ILE A 785 2.39 19.57 -20.68
N VAL A 786 3.72 19.72 -20.63
CA VAL A 786 4.37 21.02 -20.45
C VAL A 786 4.85 21.50 -21.82
N SER A 787 4.51 22.71 -22.25
CA SER A 787 4.96 23.24 -23.55
C SER A 787 5.77 24.52 -23.37
N PRO A 788 6.94 24.63 -24.01
CA PRO A 788 7.69 25.87 -24.08
C PRO A 788 7.22 26.79 -25.23
N ALA A 789 6.21 26.41 -26.00
CA ALA A 789 5.67 27.24 -27.07
C ALA A 789 5.13 28.57 -26.48
N PRO A 790 5.53 29.75 -27.02
CA PRO A 790 5.11 31.05 -26.46
C PRO A 790 3.59 31.24 -26.43
N GLU A 791 2.89 30.64 -27.39
CA GLU A 791 1.43 30.68 -27.51
C GLU A 791 0.71 29.70 -26.57
N ARG A 792 1.45 28.81 -25.89
CA ARG A 792 0.90 27.82 -24.96
C ARG A 792 1.25 28.15 -23.53
N ASN A 793 0.23 28.47 -22.73
CA ASN A 793 0.38 28.71 -21.30
C ASN A 793 0.30 27.38 -20.51
N LYS A 794 1.18 26.41 -20.80
CA LYS A 794 1.16 25.06 -20.21
C LYS A 794 2.31 24.83 -19.23
N SER A 795 2.04 25.01 -17.93
CA SER A 795 3.04 24.96 -16.86
C SER A 795 3.19 23.58 -16.21
N LYS A 796 4.27 23.38 -15.44
CA LYS A 796 4.50 22.14 -14.66
C LYS A 796 3.45 21.92 -13.57
N ASP A 797 2.95 22.99 -12.95
CA ASP A 797 1.95 22.90 -11.88
C ASP A 797 0.57 22.55 -12.44
N GLU A 798 0.20 23.14 -13.58
CA GLU A 798 -1.01 22.78 -14.31
C GLU A 798 -0.98 21.31 -14.75
N TYR A 799 0.17 20.83 -15.26
CA TYR A 799 0.33 19.43 -15.64
C TYR A 799 0.00 18.45 -14.50
N PHE A 800 0.52 18.68 -13.28
CA PHE A 800 0.24 17.80 -12.14
C PHE A 800 -1.20 17.94 -11.64
N THR A 801 -1.79 19.13 -11.76
CA THR A 801 -3.20 19.37 -11.42
C THR A 801 -4.12 18.55 -12.35
N LEU A 802 -3.87 18.59 -13.67
CA LEU A 802 -4.64 17.82 -14.64
C LEU A 802 -4.44 16.31 -14.48
N LEU A 803 -3.22 15.85 -14.17
CA LEU A 803 -3.00 14.43 -13.84
C LEU A 803 -3.78 14.00 -12.60
N TYR A 804 -3.85 14.86 -11.57
CA TYR A 804 -4.67 14.59 -10.39
C TYR A 804 -6.15 14.40 -10.76
N GLU A 805 -6.70 15.25 -11.64
CA GLU A 805 -8.07 15.12 -12.12
C GLU A 805 -8.30 13.80 -12.89
N VAL A 806 -7.36 13.40 -13.74
CA VAL A 806 -7.42 12.12 -14.46
C VAL A 806 -7.37 10.93 -13.49
N PHE A 807 -6.45 10.92 -12.53
CA PHE A 807 -6.38 9.82 -11.57
C PHE A 807 -7.60 9.79 -10.64
N ASN A 808 -8.17 10.94 -10.28
CA ASN A 808 -9.46 11.00 -9.58
C ASN A 808 -10.61 10.40 -10.42
N MET A 809 -10.61 10.63 -11.73
CA MET A 809 -11.53 9.96 -12.64
C MET A 809 -11.28 8.44 -12.68
N CYS A 810 -10.03 8.00 -12.87
CA CYS A 810 -9.66 6.59 -12.87
C CYS A 810 -10.08 5.86 -11.59
N LYS A 811 -9.90 6.51 -10.41
CA LYS A 811 -10.33 6.00 -9.09
C LYS A 811 -11.81 5.61 -9.08
N ARG A 812 -12.67 6.44 -9.68
CA ARG A 812 -14.12 6.20 -9.74
C ARG A 812 -14.50 5.12 -10.77
N LYS A 813 -13.84 5.12 -11.93
CA LYS A 813 -14.14 4.18 -13.03
C LYS A 813 -13.64 2.75 -12.76
N LEU A 814 -12.48 2.61 -12.15
CA LEU A 814 -11.89 1.31 -11.83
C LEU A 814 -12.63 0.65 -10.65
N LYS A 815 -12.91 -0.65 -10.78
CA LYS A 815 -13.45 -1.47 -9.70
C LYS A 815 -12.53 -1.45 -8.47
N GLU A 816 -13.13 -1.55 -7.29
CA GLU A 816 -12.37 -1.62 -6.04
C GLU A 816 -11.53 -2.90 -5.97
N ASN A 817 -10.30 -2.81 -5.48
CA ASN A 817 -9.29 -3.87 -5.43
C ASN A 817 -8.78 -4.35 -6.81
N ASN A 818 -9.15 -3.68 -7.91
CA ASN A 818 -8.59 -3.95 -9.23
C ASN A 818 -7.33 -3.11 -9.49
N ILE A 819 -6.57 -3.51 -10.52
CA ILE A 819 -5.22 -2.99 -10.77
C ILE A 819 -5.24 -1.87 -11.82
N MET A 820 -4.42 -0.86 -11.57
CA MET A 820 -3.91 0.06 -12.58
C MET A 820 -2.42 -0.22 -12.82
N CYS A 821 -2.06 -0.47 -14.07
CA CYS A 821 -0.69 -0.53 -14.56
C CYS A 821 -0.31 0.84 -15.13
N LEU A 822 0.64 1.49 -14.49
CA LEU A 822 1.16 2.78 -14.92
C LEU A 822 2.58 2.60 -15.46
N PHE A 823 2.78 2.89 -16.74
CA PHE A 823 4.13 3.07 -17.26
C PHE A 823 4.66 4.42 -16.76
N PHE A 824 5.78 4.40 -16.04
CA PHE A 824 6.43 5.60 -15.52
C PHE A 824 7.92 5.36 -15.28
N HIS A 825 8.79 6.27 -15.73
CA HIS A 825 10.21 6.21 -15.40
C HIS A 825 10.89 7.59 -15.50
N ASP A 826 11.41 8.10 -14.38
CA ASP A 826 12.14 9.37 -14.31
C ASP A 826 13.33 9.24 -13.34
N SER A 827 14.43 9.97 -13.58
CA SER A 827 15.58 9.96 -12.67
C SER A 827 15.41 10.93 -11.49
N ASN A 828 14.50 11.90 -11.63
CA ASN A 828 14.22 12.95 -10.66
C ASN A 828 13.26 12.47 -9.57
N LEU A 829 13.75 12.41 -8.33
CA LEU A 829 12.98 11.95 -7.18
C LEU A 829 11.80 12.89 -6.83
N ASP A 830 11.88 14.20 -7.10
CA ASP A 830 10.75 15.14 -6.87
C ASP A 830 9.54 14.79 -7.76
N VAL A 831 9.79 14.31 -8.99
CA VAL A 831 8.72 13.91 -9.90
C VAL A 831 8.04 12.63 -9.38
N TRP A 832 8.83 11.67 -8.88
CA TRP A 832 8.28 10.47 -8.22
C TRP A 832 7.43 10.81 -7.01
N VAL A 833 7.92 11.68 -6.11
CA VAL A 833 7.18 12.10 -4.92
C VAL A 833 5.84 12.71 -5.30
N LYS A 834 5.81 13.65 -6.25
CA LYS A 834 4.57 14.30 -6.69
C LYS A 834 3.59 13.31 -7.31
N LEU A 835 4.08 12.41 -8.17
CA LEU A 835 3.24 11.39 -8.80
C LEU A 835 2.64 10.43 -7.77
N LEU A 836 3.45 9.93 -6.84
CA LEU A 836 2.99 9.02 -5.78
C LEU A 836 1.98 9.71 -4.86
N GLN A 837 2.23 10.96 -4.46
CA GLN A 837 1.27 11.73 -3.67
C GLN A 837 -0.07 11.90 -4.40
N ILE A 838 -0.06 12.20 -5.70
CA ILE A 838 -1.29 12.28 -6.50
C ILE A 838 -2.03 10.94 -6.52
N LEU A 839 -1.32 9.83 -6.73
CA LEU A 839 -1.90 8.49 -6.80
C LEU A 839 -2.48 8.06 -5.44
N GLU A 840 -1.72 8.24 -4.36
CA GLU A 840 -2.11 7.89 -2.99
C GLU A 840 -3.31 8.72 -2.50
N SER A 841 -3.33 10.03 -2.78
CA SER A 841 -4.51 10.88 -2.50
C SER A 841 -5.73 10.47 -3.33
N ASN A 842 -5.52 9.83 -4.48
CA ASN A 842 -6.59 9.24 -5.30
C ASN A 842 -6.85 7.75 -4.99
N GLY A 843 -6.34 7.23 -3.87
CA GLY A 843 -6.62 5.86 -3.41
C GLY A 843 -6.00 4.76 -4.27
N PHE A 844 -4.91 5.06 -4.96
CA PHE A 844 -4.09 4.07 -5.65
C PHE A 844 -2.92 3.65 -4.75
N LYS A 845 -3.00 2.43 -4.23
CA LYS A 845 -1.97 1.84 -3.37
C LYS A 845 -0.90 1.20 -4.21
N PHE A 846 0.35 1.62 -4.05
CA PHE A 846 1.47 0.96 -4.69
C PHE A 846 1.62 -0.48 -4.19
N ILE A 847 1.71 -1.44 -5.13
CA ILE A 847 1.86 -2.87 -4.82
C ILE A 847 3.25 -3.37 -5.17
N SER A 848 3.76 -3.01 -6.35
CA SER A 848 5.06 -3.45 -6.85
C SER A 848 5.42 -2.72 -8.14
N GLN A 849 6.60 -3.00 -8.69
CA GLN A 849 7.06 -2.54 -10.01
C GLN A 849 7.85 -3.61 -10.75
N GLU A 850 8.03 -3.44 -12.06
CA GLU A 850 8.93 -4.27 -12.88
C GLU A 850 9.60 -3.47 -14.00
N HIS A 851 10.86 -3.81 -14.31
CA HIS A 851 11.64 -3.16 -15.38
C HIS A 851 11.32 -3.74 -16.76
N ILE A 852 11.08 -2.87 -17.74
CA ILE A 852 10.89 -3.22 -19.14
C ILE A 852 12.10 -2.78 -19.95
N LYS A 853 12.88 -3.76 -20.41
CA LYS A 853 14.07 -3.53 -21.25
C LYS A 853 13.68 -2.88 -22.58
N LYS A 854 14.36 -1.79 -22.95
CA LYS A 854 14.26 -1.19 -24.30
C LYS A 854 15.61 -1.08 -24.98
N SER A 855 15.60 -1.06 -26.31
CA SER A 855 16.77 -0.72 -27.13
C SER A 855 17.24 0.70 -26.83
N LYS A 856 18.56 0.89 -26.66
CA LYS A 856 19.16 2.21 -26.34
C LYS A 856 18.85 3.23 -27.46
N THR A 857 18.35 4.39 -27.09
CA THR A 857 18.20 5.54 -28.00
C THR A 857 19.52 6.30 -28.13
N ILE A 858 19.63 7.19 -29.13
CA ILE A 858 20.81 8.06 -29.31
C ILE A 858 21.10 8.89 -28.05
N LYS A 859 20.05 9.39 -27.37
CA LYS A 859 20.18 10.11 -26.09
C LYS A 859 20.75 9.21 -24.99
N ASN A 860 20.33 7.95 -24.94
CA ASN A 860 20.88 6.95 -24.01
C ASN A 860 22.34 6.59 -24.32
N ILE A 861 22.76 6.74 -25.58
CA ILE A 861 24.16 6.54 -25.99
C ILE A 861 25.01 7.76 -25.63
N LEU A 862 24.48 8.98 -25.84
CA LEU A 862 25.20 10.23 -25.59
C LEU A 862 25.29 10.61 -24.10
N SER A 863 24.28 10.27 -23.29
CA SER A 863 24.26 10.55 -21.85
C SER A 863 23.73 9.36 -21.02
N PRO A 864 24.45 8.23 -21.00
CA PRO A 864 23.98 6.97 -20.42
C PRO A 864 23.83 6.99 -18.89
N LYS A 865 24.52 7.89 -18.19
CA LYS A 865 24.46 8.02 -16.73
C LYS A 865 23.11 8.54 -16.23
N LYS A 866 22.61 9.59 -16.90
CA LYS A 866 21.43 10.37 -16.49
C LYS A 866 20.18 10.04 -17.31
N SER A 867 20.36 9.48 -18.51
CA SER A 867 19.26 9.05 -19.35
C SER A 867 18.91 7.61 -19.00
N LEU A 868 17.73 7.43 -18.42
CA LEU A 868 17.25 6.12 -18.07
C LEU A 868 16.87 5.34 -19.35
N SER A 869 17.55 4.23 -19.62
CA SER A 869 17.23 3.31 -20.73
C SER A 869 16.25 2.22 -20.28
N GLY A 870 15.02 2.25 -20.78
CA GLY A 870 13.95 1.32 -20.41
C GLY A 870 12.69 2.05 -19.95
N ASP A 871 11.58 1.32 -19.83
CA ASP A 871 10.39 1.78 -19.11
C ASP A 871 10.28 0.99 -17.80
N ALA A 872 9.56 1.51 -16.80
CA ALA A 872 9.10 0.70 -15.66
C ALA A 872 7.57 0.65 -15.69
N VAL A 873 7.03 -0.52 -15.36
CA VAL A 873 5.58 -0.69 -15.12
C VAL A 873 5.36 -0.76 -13.61
N LEU A 874 4.52 0.14 -13.12
CA LEU A 874 4.12 0.23 -11.72
C LEU A 874 2.73 -0.38 -11.57
N PHE A 875 2.54 -1.19 -10.53
CA PHE A 875 1.28 -1.84 -10.22
C PHE A 875 0.64 -1.14 -9.02
N PHE A 876 -0.55 -0.58 -9.22
CA PHE A 876 -1.34 0.05 -8.18
C PHE A 876 -2.67 -0.67 -8.01
N GLU A 877 -3.14 -0.83 -6.78
CA GLU A 877 -4.47 -1.33 -6.44
C GLU A 877 -5.38 -0.15 -6.07
N ASN A 878 -6.61 -0.13 -6.60
CA ASN A 878 -7.59 0.90 -6.26
C ASN A 878 -8.32 0.57 -4.95
N THR A 879 -7.96 1.25 -3.86
CA THR A 879 -8.60 1.10 -2.54
C THR A 879 -9.82 2.00 -2.38
N ARG A 880 -10.10 2.89 -3.35
CA ARG A 880 -11.13 3.96 -3.32
C ARG A 880 -11.01 4.98 -2.20
N GLN A 881 -10.13 4.78 -1.25
CA GLN A 881 -9.96 5.64 -0.10
C GLN A 881 -8.59 6.30 -0.18
N GLU A 882 -8.53 7.57 0.19
CA GLU A 882 -7.24 8.25 0.33
C GLU A 882 -6.36 7.47 1.30
N LEU A 883 -5.10 7.26 0.90
CA LEU A 883 -4.14 6.51 1.70
C LEU A 883 -3.45 7.42 2.70
N PRO A 884 -3.18 6.93 3.94
CA PRO A 884 -2.43 7.70 4.90
C PRO A 884 -1.01 7.95 4.37
N ARG A 885 -0.51 9.17 4.57
CA ARG A 885 0.85 9.51 4.15
C ARG A 885 1.86 8.68 4.93
N PRO A 886 2.83 8.03 4.25
CA PRO A 886 3.92 7.36 4.93
C PRO A 886 4.73 8.37 5.75
N ILE A 887 4.70 8.26 7.08
CA ILE A 887 5.55 9.09 7.96
C ILE A 887 6.77 8.26 8.32
N THR A 888 7.95 8.72 7.90
CA THR A 888 9.24 8.15 8.32
C THR A 888 9.99 9.14 9.20
N SER A 889 10.52 8.65 10.32
CA SER A 889 11.47 9.36 11.19
C SER A 889 12.93 9.03 10.85
N THR A 890 13.17 8.16 9.87
CA THR A 890 14.50 7.74 9.44
C THR A 890 15.25 8.91 8.83
N SER A 891 16.51 9.11 9.23
CA SER A 891 17.33 10.20 8.71
C SER A 891 17.66 10.00 7.23
N VAL A 892 17.94 11.09 6.51
CA VAL A 892 18.32 11.03 5.08
C VAL A 892 19.61 10.22 4.91
N GLU A 893 20.53 10.31 5.86
CA GLU A 893 21.78 9.55 5.91
C GLU A 893 21.53 8.04 6.06
N ASP A 894 20.64 7.61 6.96
CA ASP A 894 20.32 6.18 7.14
C ASP A 894 19.61 5.58 5.90
N ILE A 895 18.75 6.38 5.26
CA ILE A 895 18.10 5.98 4.00
C ILE A 895 19.15 5.83 2.90
N LYS A 896 20.08 6.80 2.79
CA LYS A 896 21.18 6.74 1.83
C LYS A 896 22.02 5.47 2.04
N ASP A 897 22.38 5.16 3.28
CA ASP A 897 23.17 3.96 3.61
C ASP A 897 22.43 2.68 3.21
N SER A 898 21.10 2.64 3.38
CA SER A 898 20.25 1.54 2.93
C SER A 898 20.24 1.40 1.41
N VAL A 899 20.14 2.51 0.67
CA VAL A 899 20.24 2.53 -0.80
C VAL A 899 21.60 2.02 -1.26
N VAL A 900 22.69 2.50 -0.67
CA VAL A 900 24.06 2.08 -1.00
C VAL A 900 24.25 0.60 -0.69
N MET A 901 23.79 0.12 0.46
CA MET A 901 23.89 -1.29 0.84
C MET A 901 23.14 -2.20 -0.15
N LEU A 902 21.92 -1.83 -0.55
CA LEU A 902 21.14 -2.60 -1.50
C LEU A 902 21.77 -2.57 -2.90
N ALA A 903 22.18 -1.40 -3.38
CA ALA A 903 22.89 -1.25 -4.66
C ALA A 903 24.18 -2.09 -4.68
N LYS A 904 24.95 -2.10 -3.58
CA LYS A 904 26.14 -2.94 -3.42
C LYS A 904 25.81 -4.42 -3.57
N LYS A 905 24.78 -4.91 -2.86
CA LYS A 905 24.33 -6.32 -2.97
C LYS A 905 23.88 -6.69 -4.39
N LEU A 906 23.20 -5.77 -5.08
CA LEU A 906 22.76 -5.99 -6.47
C LEU A 906 23.97 -6.10 -7.41
N LEU A 907 24.96 -5.22 -7.27
CA LEU A 907 26.20 -5.27 -8.06
C LEU A 907 27.04 -6.52 -7.74
N GLU A 908 27.10 -6.97 -6.48
CA GLU A 908 27.77 -8.21 -6.10
C GLU A 908 27.11 -9.43 -6.74
N LYS A 909 25.77 -9.46 -6.78
CA LYS A 909 24.99 -10.59 -7.29
C LYS A 909 24.92 -10.64 -8.82
N HIS A 910 24.75 -9.51 -9.47
CA HIS A 910 24.46 -9.42 -10.90
C HIS A 910 25.63 -8.87 -11.73
N GLY A 911 26.73 -8.45 -11.08
CA GLY A 911 27.84 -7.77 -11.72
C GLY A 911 27.48 -6.33 -12.11
N ASP A 912 28.06 -5.85 -13.21
CA ASP A 912 27.86 -4.46 -13.66
C ASP A 912 26.39 -4.22 -14.07
N LEU A 913 25.74 -3.23 -13.46
CA LEU A 913 24.34 -2.85 -13.71
C LEU A 913 24.23 -1.42 -14.23
N SER A 914 23.27 -1.17 -15.11
CA SER A 914 22.94 0.18 -15.58
C SER A 914 22.14 0.96 -14.52
N THR A 915 22.05 2.29 -14.66
CA THR A 915 21.23 3.13 -13.76
C THR A 915 19.77 2.66 -13.67
N PRO A 916 19.06 2.39 -14.79
CA PRO A 916 17.69 1.83 -14.75
C PRO A 916 17.59 0.52 -13.99
N GLU A 917 18.52 -0.40 -14.22
CA GLU A 917 18.51 -1.69 -13.53
C GLU A 917 18.67 -1.52 -12.02
N LEU A 918 19.51 -0.57 -11.55
CA LEU A 918 19.63 -0.28 -10.13
C LEU A 918 18.36 0.34 -9.55
N TYR A 919 17.73 1.28 -10.26
CA TYR A 919 16.45 1.86 -9.82
C TYR A 919 15.37 0.78 -9.69
N ASP A 920 15.24 -0.06 -10.72
CA ASP A 920 14.07 -0.92 -10.87
C ASP A 920 14.21 -2.29 -10.21
N LEU A 921 15.44 -2.78 -9.96
CA LEU A 921 15.70 -4.04 -9.23
C LEU A 921 15.57 -3.87 -7.69
N GLY A 922 14.50 -3.21 -7.27
CA GLY A 922 14.05 -3.18 -5.88
C GLY A 922 14.49 -1.97 -5.06
N ILE A 923 15.38 -1.10 -5.55
CA ILE A 923 15.74 0.13 -4.80
C ILE A 923 14.54 1.09 -4.73
N MET A 924 13.90 1.37 -5.87
CA MET A 924 12.70 2.23 -5.87
C MET A 924 11.55 1.57 -5.12
N GLU A 925 11.32 0.26 -5.30
CA GLU A 925 10.31 -0.50 -4.55
C GLU A 925 10.53 -0.37 -3.03
N MET A 926 11.77 -0.55 -2.55
CA MET A 926 12.14 -0.34 -1.14
C MET A 926 11.87 1.10 -0.68
N LEU A 927 12.25 2.11 -1.48
CA LEU A 927 12.07 3.51 -1.11
C LEU A 927 10.59 3.90 -1.01
N ILE A 928 9.74 3.36 -1.89
CA ILE A 928 8.30 3.63 -1.91
C ILE A 928 7.63 2.90 -0.73
N GLU A 929 7.88 1.61 -0.55
CA GLU A 929 7.25 0.79 0.51
C GLU A 929 7.56 1.30 1.93
N ASN A 930 8.73 1.91 2.14
CA ASN A 930 9.12 2.45 3.45
C ASN A 930 8.80 3.95 3.60
N GLY A 931 8.21 4.60 2.60
CA GLY A 931 7.93 6.04 2.65
C GLY A 931 9.19 6.92 2.67
N TRP A 932 10.31 6.40 2.19
CA TRP A 932 11.63 7.04 2.29
C TRP A 932 11.90 8.04 1.17
N ILE A 933 11.19 7.91 0.04
CA ILE A 933 11.46 8.70 -1.16
C ILE A 933 11.31 10.21 -0.94
N GLU A 934 10.32 10.65 -0.15
CA GLU A 934 10.08 12.07 0.15
C GLU A 934 11.20 12.68 1.01
N GLN A 935 11.73 11.94 1.99
CA GLN A 935 12.86 12.44 2.77
C GLN A 935 14.13 12.48 1.92
N LEU A 936 14.35 11.44 1.11
CA LEU A 936 15.54 11.36 0.26
C LEU A 936 15.56 12.48 -0.79
N SER A 937 14.41 12.83 -1.38
CA SER A 937 14.30 13.87 -2.41
C SER A 937 14.59 15.29 -1.91
N LYS A 938 14.57 15.53 -0.58
CA LYS A 938 14.93 16.84 0.01
C LYS A 938 16.41 17.16 -0.15
N LYS A 939 17.27 16.13 -0.22
CA LYS A 939 18.73 16.29 -0.35
C LYS A 939 19.25 15.90 -1.72
N TYR A 940 18.73 14.82 -2.30
CA TYR A 940 19.21 14.27 -3.57
C TYR A 940 18.17 14.46 -4.67
N LYS A 941 18.59 14.96 -5.83
CA LYS A 941 17.69 15.07 -6.99
C LYS A 941 17.50 13.72 -7.69
N SER A 942 18.50 12.84 -7.60
CA SER A 942 18.48 11.51 -8.21
C SER A 942 19.35 10.53 -7.43
N LEU A 943 19.08 9.23 -7.53
CA LEU A 943 19.95 8.19 -6.95
C LEU A 943 21.31 8.13 -7.65
N VAL A 944 21.45 8.69 -8.85
CA VAL A 944 22.75 8.83 -9.54
C VAL A 944 23.74 9.61 -8.69
N GLU A 945 23.28 10.67 -8.00
CA GLU A 945 24.15 11.47 -7.11
C GLU A 945 24.72 10.60 -5.98
N ILE A 946 23.91 9.68 -5.43
CA ILE A 946 24.34 8.72 -4.41
C ILE A 946 25.29 7.69 -5.03
N PHE A 947 24.99 7.16 -6.21
CA PHE A 947 25.84 6.17 -6.87
C PHE A 947 27.22 6.72 -7.25
N GLU A 948 27.31 7.99 -7.63
CA GLU A 948 28.59 8.66 -7.93
C GLU A 948 29.50 8.79 -6.71
N GLU A 949 28.93 8.84 -5.50
CA GLU A 949 29.72 8.91 -4.26
C GLU A 949 30.32 7.55 -3.86
N HIS A 950 29.78 6.43 -4.34
CA HIS A 950 30.07 5.09 -3.80
C HIS A 950 30.47 4.03 -4.83
N PHE A 951 30.23 4.25 -6.12
CA PHE A 951 30.46 3.25 -7.18
C PHE A 951 31.22 3.84 -8.38
N ILE A 952 31.92 2.98 -9.12
CA ILE A 952 32.69 3.34 -10.30
C ILE A 952 31.79 3.26 -11.54
N TRP A 953 31.73 4.32 -12.35
CA TRP A 953 31.04 4.27 -13.64
C TRP A 953 31.97 3.83 -14.77
N LYS A 954 31.67 2.69 -15.41
CA LYS A 954 32.35 2.21 -16.62
C LYS A 954 31.69 2.82 -17.86
N LYS A 955 32.38 3.78 -18.48
CA LYS A 955 31.88 4.51 -19.66
C LYS A 955 31.63 3.59 -20.86
N ASP A 956 32.51 2.62 -21.10
CA ASP A 956 32.47 1.75 -22.28
C ASP A 956 31.26 0.81 -22.29
N SER A 957 30.88 0.31 -21.11
CA SER A 957 29.70 -0.56 -20.94
C SER A 957 28.43 0.20 -20.54
N ALA A 958 28.56 1.49 -20.18
CA ALA A 958 27.49 2.32 -19.64
C ALA A 958 26.84 1.71 -18.39
N LYS A 959 27.66 1.27 -17.43
CA LYS A 959 27.23 0.56 -16.21
C LYS A 959 28.03 0.97 -14.97
N TRP A 960 27.42 0.81 -13.80
CA TRP A 960 28.03 0.95 -12.48
C TRP A 960 28.78 -0.33 -12.08
N HIS A 961 29.88 -0.15 -11.36
CA HIS A 961 30.76 -1.20 -10.87
C HIS A 961 31.14 -0.93 -9.42
N LEU A 962 31.37 -2.00 -8.65
CA LEU A 962 31.84 -1.89 -7.27
C LEU A 962 33.23 -1.25 -7.23
N GLN A 963 33.43 -0.35 -6.27
CA GLN A 963 34.76 0.12 -5.94
C GLN A 963 35.49 -1.02 -5.21
N SER A 964 36.66 -1.40 -5.72
CA SER A 964 37.51 -2.47 -5.20
C SER A 964 38.01 -2.20 -3.79
#